data_AF-A0A0G0XS39-F1
#
_entry.id   AF-A0A0G0XS39-F1
#
_cell.length_a   1.000
_cell.length_b   1.000
_cell.length_c   1.000
_cell.angle_alpha   90.00
_cell.angle_beta   90.00
_cell.angle_gamma   90.00
#
_symmetry.space_group_name_H-M   'P 1'
#
loop_
_entity.id
_entity.type
_entity.pdbx_description
1 polymer ?
#
loop_
_entity_poly.entity_id
_entity_poly.type
_entity_poly.pdbx_seq_one_letter_code
_entity_poly.pdbx_strand_id
1 'polypeptide(L)'
;MTPIRPTMLGMTFLILAWANLIATSNPVLGIICGIGFLWAISRLFGSRFFPTGDSAQQLIIGLLTSSAILMLGGSAIYYFGSVTQLNLGILLVIILAIATLVARKPSSKSKESITKYAVILIATVLICLFAWWSTLWPIEITQSIRSPWLVVDPKILLPLLIAIISAITLITKTVSKISTFLLVLIFASSLTMAVTIYSLGYGFDPFIHRATVEHITQFGTITPKPFYYIGQYALELIGMLIFALPLKLMDSLLVPIGAALLIPWSAYTSIKILGQNWRLLLVSLLLLPLGIFISTTPQSIAYILATCLVILSIPLLLNKIEDKIYLGFLGLLTLAILITHPLAGIPSGFFFVLVFISQISISKTTEIILLLIASILATVSLPIIFVWQSLGSNLNIEFSLTNLAWNQLQLTGFFSNQYNSWLDGLYLVIDNYLWIIIALSIVGIIFAVKEKLPRGVYVGLYAAIASLISYLILTLTLQFEFLIEYERTNYADRLLTMAVIFLIPYVGIALCELWARLTTKPQALQLSFILLLSLMATALVYGAYPRHDNYARSAGFNVSQADVDAIYAIENYAKDTPYIVLANQATSSAALEAFGFAHYYHDDIFYYPIPTGGELYNLYLEMTDNEPTAEVMNEAMDLAGVKLGFFAINNYWWDSERIIEHAKNQSIDWFALGDGAVTVFVFER
;
A
#
# COMPACT_ATOMS: atom_id res chain seq x y z
N MET A 1 -40.29 4.14 -7.62
CA MET A 1 -39.66 5.24 -6.88
C MET A 1 -38.19 5.27 -7.26
N THR A 2 -37.84 6.27 -8.04
CA THR A 2 -36.50 6.62 -8.51
C THR A 2 -35.54 6.84 -7.33
N PRO A 3 -34.22 6.64 -7.51
CA PRO A 3 -33.20 6.87 -6.49
C PRO A 3 -32.96 8.37 -6.25
N ILE A 4 -34.03 9.14 -6.06
CA ILE A 4 -34.01 10.60 -5.89
C ILE A 4 -33.25 10.96 -4.60
N ARG A 5 -33.41 10.19 -3.52
CA ARG A 5 -32.80 10.52 -2.22
C ARG A 5 -31.26 10.51 -2.23
N PRO A 6 -30.55 9.44 -2.68
CA PRO A 6 -29.10 9.48 -2.77
C PRO A 6 -28.60 10.55 -3.74
N THR A 7 -29.30 10.77 -4.85
CA THR A 7 -28.94 11.81 -5.83
C THR A 7 -28.98 13.22 -5.21
N MET A 8 -30.09 13.57 -4.55
CA MET A 8 -30.23 14.86 -3.88
C MET A 8 -29.18 15.03 -2.78
N LEU A 9 -28.92 13.99 -1.97
CA LEU A 9 -27.89 14.02 -0.94
C LEU A 9 -26.49 14.25 -1.54
N GLY A 10 -26.14 13.53 -2.61
CA GLY A 10 -24.86 13.71 -3.31
C GLY A 10 -24.69 15.15 -3.81
N MET A 11 -25.73 15.71 -4.44
CA MET A 11 -25.70 17.09 -4.90
C MET A 11 -25.61 18.10 -3.74
N THR A 12 -26.34 17.88 -2.64
CA THR A 12 -26.23 18.69 -1.43
C THR A 12 -24.82 18.69 -0.88
N PHE A 13 -24.18 17.53 -0.75
CA PHE A 13 -22.80 17.46 -0.25
C PHE A 13 -21.78 18.08 -1.20
N LEU A 14 -21.97 18.01 -2.52
CA LEU A 14 -21.13 18.74 -3.46
C LEU A 14 -21.30 20.25 -3.31
N ILE A 15 -22.53 20.76 -3.21
CA ILE A 15 -22.79 22.19 -3.02
C ILE A 15 -22.18 22.66 -1.69
N LEU A 16 -22.32 21.88 -0.62
CA LEU A 16 -21.71 22.19 0.67
C LEU A 16 -20.18 22.14 0.62
N ALA A 17 -19.59 21.22 -0.13
CA ALA A 17 -18.14 21.16 -0.33
C ALA A 17 -17.64 22.42 -1.07
N TRP A 18 -18.33 22.82 -2.14
CA TRP A 18 -18.04 24.07 -2.85
C TRP A 18 -18.20 25.31 -1.96
N ALA A 19 -19.27 25.37 -1.16
CA ALA A 19 -19.46 26.46 -0.20
C ALA A 19 -18.34 26.47 0.86
N ASN A 20 -17.90 25.29 1.34
CA ASN A 20 -16.79 25.17 2.28
C ASN A 20 -15.50 25.72 1.67
N LEU A 21 -15.15 25.34 0.45
CA LEU A 21 -13.95 25.81 -0.24
C LEU A 21 -13.91 27.34 -0.38
N ILE A 22 -15.05 27.97 -0.65
CA ILE A 22 -15.13 29.42 -0.85
C ILE A 22 -15.14 30.18 0.49
N ALA A 23 -15.82 29.64 1.50
CA ALA A 23 -16.09 30.37 2.73
C ALA A 23 -15.08 30.12 3.86
N THR A 24 -14.73 28.86 4.11
CA THR A 24 -14.06 28.47 5.38
C THR A 24 -12.88 27.51 5.22
N SER A 25 -12.81 26.75 4.14
CA SER A 25 -11.84 25.67 3.90
C SER A 25 -11.65 24.76 5.11
N ASN A 26 -12.75 24.43 5.80
CA ASN A 26 -12.73 23.69 7.04
C ASN A 26 -12.54 22.19 6.75
N PRO A 27 -11.46 21.55 7.25
CA PRO A 27 -11.17 20.14 6.99
C PRO A 27 -12.27 19.18 7.46
N VAL A 28 -12.90 19.47 8.61
CA VAL A 28 -13.94 18.60 9.20
C VAL A 28 -15.20 18.61 8.34
N LEU A 29 -15.64 19.79 7.90
CA LEU A 29 -16.76 19.90 6.97
C LEU A 29 -16.41 19.24 5.63
N GLY A 30 -15.16 19.37 5.19
CA GLY A 30 -14.59 18.66 4.06
C GLY A 30 -14.76 17.14 4.14
N ILE A 31 -14.33 16.54 5.25
CA ILE A 31 -14.47 15.09 5.52
C ILE A 31 -15.94 14.67 5.48
N ILE A 32 -16.83 15.43 6.13
CA ILE A 32 -18.27 15.14 6.14
C ILE A 32 -18.84 15.18 4.72
N CYS A 33 -18.49 16.19 3.93
CA CYS A 33 -18.96 16.32 2.55
C CYS A 33 -18.39 15.21 1.65
N GLY A 34 -17.09 14.89 1.78
CA GLY A 34 -16.44 13.82 1.03
C GLY A 34 -17.07 12.45 1.31
N ILE A 35 -17.22 12.09 2.58
CA ILE A 35 -17.87 10.83 3.00
C ILE A 35 -19.34 10.80 2.54
N GLY A 36 -20.07 11.90 2.71
CA GLY A 36 -21.47 12.02 2.30
C GLY A 36 -21.65 11.85 0.80
N PHE A 37 -20.79 12.49 0.00
CA PHE A 37 -20.78 12.36 -1.46
C PHE A 37 -20.42 10.94 -1.90
N LEU A 38 -19.30 10.39 -1.38
CA LEU A 38 -18.87 9.02 -1.68
C LEU A 38 -19.95 8.00 -1.32
N TRP A 39 -20.60 8.15 -0.17
CA TRP A 39 -21.72 7.28 0.23
C TRP A 39 -22.87 7.35 -0.78
N ALA A 40 -23.24 8.56 -1.23
CA ALA A 40 -24.33 8.74 -2.19
C ALA A 40 -24.05 8.03 -3.52
N ILE A 41 -22.90 8.29 -4.15
CA ILE A 41 -22.53 7.65 -5.43
C ILE A 41 -22.31 6.14 -5.26
N SER A 42 -21.77 5.70 -4.12
CA SER A 42 -21.59 4.27 -3.82
C SER A 42 -22.94 3.55 -3.72
N ARG A 43 -23.95 4.13 -3.06
CA ARG A 43 -25.29 3.51 -3.01
C ARG A 43 -25.93 3.41 -4.40
N LEU A 44 -25.70 4.39 -5.26
CA LEU A 44 -26.20 4.40 -6.63
C LEU A 44 -25.52 3.33 -7.50
N PHE A 45 -24.19 3.33 -7.61
CA PHE A 45 -23.44 2.33 -8.38
C PHE A 45 -23.60 0.91 -7.81
N GLY A 46 -23.58 0.77 -6.49
CA GLY A 46 -23.80 -0.51 -5.82
C GLY A 46 -25.11 -1.17 -6.19
N SER A 47 -26.18 -0.38 -6.25
CA SER A 47 -27.50 -0.87 -6.68
C SER A 47 -27.52 -1.34 -8.14
N ARG A 48 -26.63 -0.81 -9.00
CA ARG A 48 -26.52 -1.19 -10.40
C ARG A 48 -25.75 -2.49 -10.58
N PHE A 49 -24.56 -2.57 -9.98
CA PHE A 49 -23.66 -3.72 -10.15
C PHE A 49 -24.02 -4.91 -9.27
N PHE A 50 -24.77 -4.69 -8.19
CA PHE A 50 -25.21 -5.77 -7.29
C PHE A 50 -26.62 -5.53 -6.72
N PRO A 51 -27.67 -5.50 -7.57
CA PRO A 51 -29.03 -5.15 -7.17
C PRO A 51 -29.66 -6.09 -6.13
N THR A 52 -29.25 -7.36 -6.15
CA THR A 52 -29.75 -8.43 -5.28
C THR A 52 -29.06 -8.45 -3.91
N GLY A 53 -27.91 -7.77 -3.78
CA GLY A 53 -27.17 -7.71 -2.53
C GLY A 53 -27.88 -6.88 -1.46
N ASP A 54 -27.48 -7.12 -0.21
CA ASP A 54 -27.92 -6.27 0.89
C ASP A 54 -27.29 -4.88 0.84
N SER A 55 -27.72 -4.00 1.76
CA SER A 55 -27.27 -2.60 1.75
C SER A 55 -25.74 -2.44 1.92
N ALA A 56 -25.09 -3.34 2.66
CA ALA A 56 -23.67 -3.29 2.92
C ALA A 56 -22.89 -3.80 1.70
N GLN A 57 -23.33 -4.91 1.10
CA GLN A 57 -22.75 -5.45 -0.15
C GLN A 57 -22.84 -4.45 -1.31
N GLN A 58 -23.99 -3.79 -1.43
CA GLN A 58 -24.15 -2.70 -2.41
C GLN A 58 -23.20 -1.54 -2.10
N LEU A 59 -23.09 -1.13 -0.84
CA LEU A 59 -22.23 0.00 -0.48
C LEU A 59 -20.76 -0.28 -0.82
N ILE A 60 -20.24 -1.48 -0.52
CA ILE A 60 -18.83 -1.80 -0.80
C ILE A 60 -18.54 -1.95 -2.30
N ILE A 61 -19.39 -2.64 -3.06
CA ILE A 61 -19.25 -2.72 -4.53
C ILE A 61 -19.34 -1.31 -5.14
N GLY A 62 -20.27 -0.51 -4.62
CA GLY A 62 -20.43 0.88 -4.99
C GLY A 62 -19.20 1.74 -4.68
N LEU A 63 -18.58 1.56 -3.51
CA LEU A 63 -17.40 2.29 -3.09
C LEU A 63 -16.20 1.94 -3.99
N LEU A 64 -15.96 0.65 -4.23
CA LEU A 64 -14.94 0.17 -5.16
C LEU A 64 -15.15 0.72 -6.58
N THR A 65 -16.39 0.69 -7.06
CA THR A 65 -16.77 1.26 -8.37
C THR A 65 -16.52 2.77 -8.40
N SER A 66 -16.94 3.48 -7.36
CA SER A 66 -16.81 4.94 -7.27
C SER A 66 -15.34 5.33 -7.25
N SER A 67 -14.52 4.67 -6.42
CA SER A 67 -13.07 4.89 -6.38
C SER A 67 -12.44 4.63 -7.74
N ALA A 68 -12.78 3.51 -8.41
CA ALA A 68 -12.23 3.21 -9.74
C ALA A 68 -12.59 4.28 -10.79
N ILE A 69 -13.83 4.76 -10.80
CA ILE A 69 -14.27 5.82 -11.73
C ILE A 69 -13.58 7.15 -11.40
N LEU A 70 -13.41 7.48 -10.12
CA LEU A 70 -12.70 8.70 -9.70
C LEU A 70 -11.22 8.65 -10.08
N MET A 71 -10.56 7.50 -9.88
CA MET A 71 -9.17 7.28 -10.32
C MET A 71 -9.05 7.47 -11.83
N LEU A 72 -9.88 6.78 -12.62
CA LEU A 72 -9.83 6.85 -14.09
C LEU A 72 -10.20 8.23 -14.63
N GLY A 73 -11.26 8.85 -14.10
CA GLY A 73 -11.73 10.16 -14.51
C GLY A 73 -10.75 11.28 -14.14
N GLY A 74 -10.21 11.26 -12.92
CA GLY A 74 -9.18 12.21 -12.49
C GLY A 74 -7.88 12.04 -13.29
N SER A 75 -7.49 10.79 -13.58
CA SER A 75 -6.34 10.53 -14.46
C SER A 75 -6.57 11.05 -15.88
N ALA A 76 -7.77 10.89 -16.43
CA ALA A 76 -8.10 11.43 -17.75
C ALA A 76 -7.98 12.97 -17.77
N ILE A 77 -8.45 13.65 -16.73
CA ILE A 77 -8.28 15.11 -16.60
C ILE A 77 -6.79 15.47 -16.54
N TYR A 78 -6.00 14.77 -15.73
CA TYR A 78 -4.57 15.01 -15.62
C TYR A 78 -3.83 14.85 -16.96
N TYR A 79 -4.16 13.84 -17.76
CA TYR A 79 -3.49 13.60 -19.03
C TYR A 79 -3.94 14.54 -20.15
N PHE A 80 -5.24 14.81 -20.24
CA PHE A 80 -5.82 15.54 -21.38
C PHE A 80 -6.07 17.03 -21.11
N GLY A 81 -5.82 17.51 -19.89
CA GLY A 81 -6.01 18.91 -19.52
C GLY A 81 -5.22 19.33 -18.29
N SER A 82 -5.62 20.46 -17.71
CA SER A 82 -5.13 20.92 -16.41
C SER A 82 -6.04 20.43 -15.30
N VAL A 83 -5.44 19.99 -14.19
CA VAL A 83 -6.17 19.66 -12.97
C VAL A 83 -6.57 20.96 -12.30
N THR A 84 -7.86 21.25 -12.27
CA THR A 84 -8.43 22.44 -11.62
C THR A 84 -9.64 22.05 -10.80
N GLN A 85 -10.01 22.89 -9.83
CA GLN A 85 -11.24 22.73 -9.05
C GLN A 85 -12.47 22.61 -9.95
N LEU A 86 -12.54 23.41 -11.03
CA LEU A 86 -13.64 23.37 -11.99
C LEU A 86 -13.71 22.03 -12.73
N ASN A 87 -12.60 21.55 -13.29
CA ASN A 87 -12.57 20.31 -14.07
C ASN A 87 -12.93 19.10 -13.20
N LEU A 88 -12.39 19.03 -11.98
CA LEU A 88 -12.73 17.98 -11.02
C LEU A 88 -14.18 18.11 -10.53
N GLY A 89 -14.69 19.32 -10.31
CA GLY A 89 -16.09 19.54 -9.94
C GLY A 89 -17.07 19.08 -11.02
N ILE A 90 -16.79 19.40 -12.29
CA ILE A 90 -17.56 18.92 -13.45
C ILE A 90 -17.53 17.39 -13.50
N LEU A 91 -16.36 16.76 -13.30
CA LEU A 91 -16.25 15.31 -13.21
C LEU A 91 -17.18 14.72 -12.15
N LEU A 92 -17.19 15.28 -10.93
CA LEU A 92 -18.04 14.75 -9.84
C LEU A 92 -19.54 14.89 -10.16
N VAL A 93 -19.96 15.99 -10.80
CA VAL A 93 -21.34 16.18 -11.25
C VAL A 93 -21.72 15.16 -12.33
N ILE A 94 -20.83 14.94 -13.32
CA ILE A 94 -21.03 13.93 -14.37
C ILE A 94 -21.13 12.53 -13.75
N ILE A 95 -20.23 12.18 -12.83
CA ILE A 95 -20.24 10.88 -12.14
C ILE A 95 -21.55 10.70 -11.38
N LEU A 96 -21.99 11.71 -10.62
CA LEU A 96 -23.25 11.64 -9.89
C LEU A 96 -24.44 11.46 -10.84
N ALA A 97 -24.48 12.20 -11.96
CA ALA A 97 -25.52 12.06 -12.97
C ALA A 97 -25.54 10.65 -13.59
N ILE A 98 -24.38 10.12 -13.99
CA ILE A 98 -24.24 8.75 -14.51
C ILE A 98 -24.71 7.75 -13.46
N ALA A 99 -24.26 7.89 -12.20
CA ALA A 99 -24.64 7.00 -11.10
C ALA A 99 -26.16 6.97 -10.92
N THR A 100 -26.82 8.14 -10.97
CA THR A 100 -28.27 8.26 -10.89
C THR A 100 -28.99 7.59 -12.05
N LEU A 101 -28.49 7.76 -13.28
CA LEU A 101 -29.08 7.18 -14.49
C LEU A 101 -28.98 5.66 -14.52
N VAL A 102 -27.88 5.09 -14.01
CA VAL A 102 -27.66 3.63 -14.01
C VAL A 102 -28.24 2.94 -12.78
N ALA A 103 -28.56 3.66 -11.71
CA ALA A 103 -29.01 3.06 -10.46
C ALA A 103 -30.31 2.24 -10.60
N ARG A 104 -30.41 1.15 -9.85
CA ARG A 104 -31.58 0.25 -9.82
C ARG A 104 -32.23 0.25 -8.45
N LYS A 105 -33.49 -0.19 -8.38
CA LYS A 105 -34.19 -0.29 -7.09
C LYS A 105 -33.54 -1.43 -6.27
N PRO A 106 -33.02 -1.15 -5.07
CA PRO A 106 -32.44 -2.18 -4.24
C PRO A 106 -33.54 -3.14 -3.75
N SER A 107 -33.26 -4.44 -3.79
CA SER A 107 -34.06 -5.44 -3.09
C SER A 107 -33.34 -5.85 -1.82
N SER A 108 -33.79 -5.39 -0.65
CA SER A 108 -33.24 -5.96 0.59
C SER A 108 -34.16 -5.76 1.78
N LYS A 109 -34.41 -6.88 2.48
CA LYS A 109 -34.73 -6.96 3.90
C LYS A 109 -33.86 -8.09 4.47
N SER A 110 -32.92 -7.76 5.33
CA SER A 110 -32.34 -8.73 6.26
C SER A 110 -32.24 -8.09 7.64
N LYS A 111 -32.62 -8.84 8.67
CA LYS A 111 -32.36 -8.49 10.07
C LYS A 111 -31.42 -9.55 10.62
N GLU A 112 -30.26 -9.13 11.10
CA GLU A 112 -29.36 -9.98 11.86
C GLU A 112 -29.71 -9.84 13.35
N SER A 113 -29.73 -10.94 14.11
CA SER A 113 -29.90 -10.93 15.56
C SER A 113 -28.56 -11.21 16.25
N ILE A 114 -28.30 -10.53 17.37
CA ILE A 114 -27.07 -10.67 18.16
C ILE A 114 -27.34 -11.60 19.33
N THR A 115 -26.45 -12.58 19.56
CA THR A 115 -26.51 -13.49 20.71
C THR A 115 -25.77 -12.92 21.93
N LYS A 116 -26.14 -13.35 23.14
CA LYS A 116 -25.52 -12.84 24.40
C LYS A 116 -23.99 -13.06 24.46
N TYR A 117 -23.49 -14.21 24.01
CA TYR A 117 -22.04 -14.49 24.00
C TYR A 117 -21.27 -13.57 23.04
N ALA A 118 -21.91 -13.13 21.94
CA ALA A 118 -21.28 -12.23 20.98
C ALA A 118 -21.01 -10.86 21.62
N VAL A 119 -21.88 -10.40 22.53
CA VAL A 119 -21.69 -9.13 23.25
C VAL A 119 -20.41 -9.14 24.07
N ILE A 120 -20.10 -10.25 24.75
CA ILE A 120 -18.86 -10.38 25.54
C ILE A 120 -17.64 -10.31 24.62
N LEU A 121 -17.62 -11.08 23.52
CA LEU A 121 -16.51 -11.05 22.57
C LEU A 121 -16.33 -9.67 21.92
N ILE A 122 -17.44 -9.00 21.58
CA ILE A 122 -17.42 -7.62 21.06
C ILE A 122 -16.78 -6.68 22.09
N ALA A 123 -17.24 -6.73 23.35
CA ALA A 123 -16.71 -5.90 24.42
C ALA A 123 -15.22 -6.16 24.66
N THR A 124 -14.79 -7.43 24.67
CA THR A 124 -13.38 -7.81 24.79
C THR A 124 -12.54 -7.19 23.66
N VAL A 125 -12.99 -7.29 22.41
CA VAL A 125 -12.29 -6.67 21.27
C VAL A 125 -12.15 -5.17 21.48
N LEU A 126 -13.25 -4.47 21.80
CA LEU A 126 -13.23 -3.02 21.98
C LEU A 126 -12.34 -2.56 23.14
N ILE A 127 -12.35 -3.27 24.28
CA ILE A 127 -11.47 -2.99 25.42
C ILE A 127 -10.00 -3.20 25.05
N CYS A 128 -9.69 -4.30 24.36
CA CYS A 128 -8.34 -4.60 23.93
C CYS A 128 -7.81 -3.58 22.90
N LEU A 129 -8.65 -3.15 21.95
CA LEU A 129 -8.28 -2.10 21.01
C LEU A 129 -8.13 -0.73 21.69
N PHE A 130 -8.95 -0.44 22.71
CA PHE A 130 -8.76 0.75 23.53
C PHE A 130 -7.42 0.70 24.27
N ALA A 131 -7.05 -0.42 24.88
CA ALA A 131 -5.76 -0.59 25.56
C ALA A 131 -4.56 -0.48 24.59
N TRP A 132 -4.69 -1.01 23.37
CA TRP A 132 -3.73 -0.81 22.29
C TRP A 132 -3.53 0.69 21.99
N TRP A 133 -4.62 1.40 21.72
CA TRP A 133 -4.55 2.81 21.36
C TRP A 133 -4.16 3.73 22.50
N SER A 134 -4.56 3.45 23.74
CA SER A 134 -4.16 4.24 24.92
C SER A 134 -2.65 4.19 25.16
N THR A 135 -1.98 3.12 24.70
CA THR A 135 -0.53 2.97 24.81
C THR A 135 0.20 3.66 23.66
N LEU A 136 -0.35 3.64 22.43
CA LEU A 136 0.28 4.27 21.27
C LEU A 136 0.06 5.77 21.14
N TRP A 137 -1.14 6.26 21.49
CA TRP A 137 -1.54 7.65 21.30
C TRP A 137 -0.58 8.70 21.91
N PRO A 138 0.03 8.49 23.09
CA PRO A 138 0.95 9.47 23.65
C PRO A 138 2.37 9.42 23.05
N ILE A 139 2.67 8.48 22.15
CA ILE A 139 4.00 8.29 21.58
C ILE A 139 4.14 9.18 20.34
N GLU A 140 5.14 10.05 20.35
CA GLU A 140 5.48 10.89 19.21
C GLU A 140 6.96 10.69 18.83
N ILE A 141 7.21 10.30 17.59
CA ILE A 141 8.53 10.01 17.05
C ILE A 141 8.90 11.14 16.10
N THR A 142 9.77 12.02 16.58
CA THR A 142 10.36 13.14 15.83
C THR A 142 11.87 12.95 15.57
N GLN A 143 12.47 11.90 16.13
CA GLN A 143 13.88 11.56 15.97
C GLN A 143 14.06 10.58 14.79
N SER A 144 15.26 10.53 14.20
CA SER A 144 15.60 9.53 13.18
C SER A 144 15.83 8.18 13.84
N ILE A 145 14.90 7.26 13.67
CA ILE A 145 15.00 5.89 14.16
C ILE A 145 14.74 4.88 13.03
N ARG A 146 15.31 3.68 13.16
CA ARG A 146 15.15 2.59 12.16
C ARG A 146 13.88 1.77 12.32
N SER A 147 13.27 1.82 13.51
CA SER A 147 12.19 0.91 13.88
C SER A 147 11.32 1.53 14.96
N PRO A 148 9.97 1.48 14.82
CA PRO A 148 9.08 1.94 15.88
C PRO A 148 9.21 1.09 17.16
N TRP A 149 9.67 -0.15 17.05
CA TRP A 149 9.87 -1.06 18.18
C TRP A 149 11.04 -0.66 19.10
N LEU A 150 11.83 0.34 18.72
CA LEU A 150 12.82 0.95 19.61
C LEU A 150 12.18 1.89 20.65
N VAL A 151 10.99 2.39 20.36
CA VAL A 151 10.23 3.30 21.22
C VAL A 151 9.01 2.59 21.83
N VAL A 152 8.39 1.67 21.07
CA VAL A 152 7.21 0.91 21.48
C VAL A 152 7.62 -0.48 21.98
N ASP A 153 7.35 -0.80 23.25
CA ASP A 153 7.57 -2.16 23.79
C ASP A 153 6.67 -3.18 23.04
N PRO A 154 7.25 -4.21 22.38
CA PRO A 154 6.48 -5.24 21.67
C PRO A 154 5.41 -5.97 22.49
N LYS A 155 5.45 -5.92 23.82
CA LYS A 155 4.38 -6.48 24.70
C LYS A 155 3.00 -5.86 24.44
N ILE A 156 2.93 -4.67 23.83
CA ILE A 156 1.67 -4.05 23.40
C ILE A 156 0.86 -4.95 22.43
N LEU A 157 1.51 -5.93 21.78
CA LEU A 157 0.84 -6.92 20.93
C LEU A 157 -0.11 -7.84 21.70
N LEU A 158 -0.01 -7.95 23.03
CA LEU A 158 -0.86 -8.85 23.83
C LEU A 158 -2.35 -8.45 23.80
N PRO A 159 -2.74 -7.18 24.07
CA PRO A 159 -4.10 -6.72 23.81
C PRO A 159 -4.60 -7.05 22.41
N LEU A 160 -3.77 -6.81 21.38
CA LEU A 160 -4.16 -7.08 20.00
C LEU A 160 -4.35 -8.58 19.74
N LEU A 161 -3.49 -9.44 20.29
CA LEU A 161 -3.64 -10.89 20.24
C LEU A 161 -4.99 -11.35 20.81
N ILE A 162 -5.39 -10.81 21.97
CA ILE A 162 -6.67 -11.14 22.61
C ILE A 162 -7.85 -10.65 21.76
N ALA A 163 -7.74 -9.48 21.13
CA ALA A 163 -8.74 -8.98 20.18
C ALA A 163 -8.88 -9.91 18.96
N ILE A 164 -7.75 -10.37 18.39
CA ILE A 164 -7.74 -11.31 17.26
C ILE A 164 -8.37 -12.65 17.65
N ILE A 165 -8.00 -13.22 18.80
CA ILE A 165 -8.60 -14.47 19.31
C ILE A 165 -10.12 -14.33 19.42
N SER A 166 -10.59 -13.22 19.99
CA SER A 166 -12.01 -12.95 20.19
C SER A 166 -12.76 -12.79 18.88
N ALA A 167 -12.17 -12.08 17.91
CA ALA A 167 -12.74 -11.89 16.58
C ALA A 167 -12.80 -13.20 15.77
N ILE A 168 -11.71 -13.99 15.75
CA ILE A 168 -11.69 -15.31 15.10
C ILE A 168 -12.73 -16.23 15.75
N THR A 169 -12.82 -16.24 17.09
CA THR A 169 -13.83 -17.01 17.81
C THR A 169 -15.24 -16.62 17.39
N LEU A 170 -15.53 -15.32 17.21
CA LEU A 170 -16.83 -14.87 16.71
C LEU A 170 -17.09 -15.31 15.26
N ILE A 171 -16.10 -15.13 14.37
CA ILE A 171 -16.20 -15.50 12.94
C ILE A 171 -16.43 -17.01 12.78
N THR A 172 -15.76 -17.85 13.58
CA THR A 172 -15.94 -19.31 13.56
C THR A 172 -17.36 -19.74 14.00
N LYS A 173 -18.16 -18.85 14.59
CA LYS A 173 -19.58 -19.09 14.86
C LYS A 173 -20.46 -18.55 13.74
N THR A 174 -20.27 -17.29 13.35
CA THR A 174 -21.08 -16.66 12.30
C THR A 174 -20.39 -15.46 11.66
N VAL A 175 -20.56 -15.32 10.35
CA VAL A 175 -20.21 -14.10 9.62
C VAL A 175 -21.40 -13.16 9.56
N SER A 176 -21.24 -12.04 10.26
CA SER A 176 -22.20 -10.94 10.38
C SER A 176 -21.54 -9.61 10.04
N LYS A 177 -22.35 -8.55 9.93
CA LYS A 177 -21.81 -7.19 9.74
C LYS A 177 -20.92 -6.78 10.91
N ILE A 178 -21.26 -7.24 12.11
CA ILE A 178 -20.52 -6.93 13.33
C ILE A 178 -19.18 -7.66 13.35
N SER A 179 -19.14 -8.96 13.07
CA SER A 179 -17.85 -9.68 13.06
C SER A 179 -16.91 -9.16 11.98
N THR A 180 -17.45 -8.75 10.84
CA THR A 180 -16.69 -8.05 9.79
C THR A 180 -16.20 -6.69 10.26
N PHE A 181 -17.05 -5.90 10.91
CA PHE A 181 -16.66 -4.58 11.43
C PHE A 181 -15.59 -4.67 12.53
N LEU A 182 -15.63 -5.68 13.39
CA LEU A 182 -14.55 -5.91 14.35
C LEU A 182 -13.23 -6.24 13.67
N LEU A 183 -13.26 -7.03 12.58
CA LEU A 183 -12.07 -7.30 11.78
C LEU A 183 -11.54 -6.03 11.09
N VAL A 184 -12.43 -5.16 10.60
CA VAL A 184 -12.06 -3.83 10.09
C VAL A 184 -11.33 -3.03 11.16
N LEU A 185 -11.82 -3.01 12.40
CA LEU A 185 -11.15 -2.29 13.49
C LEU A 185 -9.78 -2.89 13.83
N ILE A 186 -9.64 -4.23 13.83
CA ILE A 186 -8.35 -4.90 14.04
C ILE A 186 -7.37 -4.57 12.91
N PHE A 187 -7.82 -4.59 11.65
CA PHE A 187 -7.00 -4.16 10.52
C PHE A 187 -6.59 -2.70 10.66
N ALA A 188 -7.54 -1.79 10.95
CA ALA A 188 -7.23 -0.38 11.13
C ALA A 188 -6.18 -0.18 12.23
N SER A 189 -6.37 -0.80 13.40
CA SER A 189 -5.39 -0.78 14.49
C SER A 189 -4.02 -1.32 14.09
N SER A 190 -3.98 -2.38 13.29
CA SER A 190 -2.73 -3.01 12.86
C SER A 190 -1.99 -2.19 11.81
N LEU A 191 -2.71 -1.43 10.96
CA LEU A 191 -2.16 -0.74 9.79
C LEU A 191 -1.88 0.75 10.02
N THR A 192 -2.49 1.37 11.05
CA THR A 192 -2.38 2.83 11.29
C THR A 192 -1.38 3.19 12.39
N MET A 193 -0.61 2.24 12.93
CA MET A 193 0.37 2.52 13.98
C MET A 193 1.42 3.53 13.49
N ALA A 194 1.97 3.35 12.28
CA ALA A 194 2.98 4.25 11.72
C ALA A 194 2.46 5.70 11.62
N VAL A 195 1.26 5.88 11.07
CA VAL A 195 0.63 7.20 10.94
C VAL A 195 0.38 7.88 12.29
N THR A 196 0.15 7.09 13.33
CA THR A 196 -0.15 7.63 14.66
C THR A 196 1.11 8.09 15.39
N ILE A 197 2.20 7.32 15.30
CA ILE A 197 3.41 7.57 16.11
C ILE A 197 4.47 8.41 15.38
N TYR A 198 4.54 8.37 14.05
CA TYR A 198 5.46 9.20 13.27
C TYR A 198 4.79 10.51 12.88
N SER A 199 4.84 11.51 13.76
CA SER A 199 4.11 12.77 13.57
C SER A 199 4.56 13.56 12.35
N LEU A 200 5.82 13.45 11.93
CA LEU A 200 6.34 14.09 10.72
C LEU A 200 5.96 13.33 9.44
N GLY A 201 5.95 12.00 9.51
CA GLY A 201 5.71 11.09 8.39
C GLY A 201 6.58 9.84 8.52
N TYR A 202 6.15 8.74 7.92
CA TYR A 202 6.85 7.47 7.97
C TYR A 202 7.57 7.18 6.64
N GLY A 203 8.91 7.13 6.68
CA GLY A 203 9.76 7.05 5.48
C GLY A 203 9.90 8.41 4.77
N PHE A 204 10.56 8.40 3.60
CA PHE A 204 10.79 9.61 2.78
C PHE A 204 9.83 9.71 1.58
N ASP A 205 9.37 8.60 1.01
CA ASP A 205 8.42 8.58 -0.13
C ASP A 205 7.19 9.49 0.06
N PRO A 206 6.54 9.53 1.24
CA PRO A 206 5.38 10.40 1.45
C PRO A 206 5.70 11.88 1.19
N PHE A 207 6.91 12.35 1.51
CA PHE A 207 7.33 13.74 1.32
C PHE A 207 7.37 14.08 -0.19
N ILE A 208 7.90 13.17 -1.01
CA ILE A 208 7.99 13.31 -2.47
C ILE A 208 6.59 13.33 -3.11
N HIS A 209 5.72 12.42 -2.66
CA HIS A 209 4.33 12.37 -3.14
C HIS A 209 3.56 13.64 -2.80
N ARG A 210 3.69 14.13 -1.56
CA ARG A 210 3.03 15.38 -1.15
C ARG A 210 3.53 16.60 -1.93
N ALA A 211 4.85 16.74 -2.11
CA ALA A 211 5.41 17.80 -2.93
C ALA A 211 4.89 17.77 -4.39
N THR A 212 4.78 16.57 -4.97
CA THR A 212 4.25 16.38 -6.32
C THR A 212 2.77 16.79 -6.44
N VAL A 213 1.93 16.35 -5.50
CA VAL A 213 0.50 16.67 -5.50
C VAL A 213 0.26 18.16 -5.25
N GLU A 214 1.04 18.78 -4.36
CA GLU A 214 1.00 20.22 -4.12
C GLU A 214 1.39 21.01 -5.38
N HIS A 215 2.44 20.58 -6.09
CA HIS A 215 2.80 21.19 -7.37
C HIS A 215 1.69 21.07 -8.42
N ILE A 216 1.08 19.88 -8.58
CA ILE A 216 -0.05 19.69 -9.51
C ILE A 216 -1.24 20.57 -9.09
N THR A 217 -1.46 20.74 -7.79
CA THR A 217 -2.53 21.59 -7.25
C THR A 217 -2.33 23.06 -7.63
N GLN A 218 -1.09 23.55 -7.59
CA GLN A 218 -0.72 24.94 -7.89
C GLN A 218 -0.66 25.23 -9.40
N PHE A 219 -0.04 24.33 -10.17
CA PHE A 219 0.26 24.56 -11.60
C PHE A 219 -0.70 23.81 -12.55
N GLY A 220 -1.58 22.97 -12.00
CA GLY A 220 -2.53 22.15 -12.76
C GLY A 220 -1.92 20.94 -13.48
N THR A 221 -0.60 20.77 -13.44
CA THR A 221 0.12 19.66 -14.09
C THR A 221 1.55 19.58 -13.55
N ILE A 222 2.24 18.47 -13.81
CA ILE A 222 3.69 18.34 -13.68
C ILE A 222 4.23 17.60 -14.92
N THR A 223 5.48 17.83 -15.30
CA THR A 223 6.16 17.14 -16.42
C THR A 223 7.51 16.56 -15.98
N PRO A 224 7.91 15.38 -16.47
CA PRO A 224 7.16 14.49 -17.37
C PRO A 224 5.92 13.85 -16.70
N LYS A 225 4.97 13.37 -17.51
CA LYS A 225 3.74 12.70 -17.02
C LYS A 225 3.89 11.18 -17.05
N PRO A 226 4.32 10.51 -15.96
CA PRO A 226 4.49 9.07 -15.95
C PRO A 226 3.15 8.33 -15.97
N PHE A 227 3.03 7.26 -16.77
CA PHE A 227 1.85 6.39 -16.88
C PHE A 227 1.51 5.55 -15.64
N TYR A 228 2.09 5.91 -14.50
CA TYR A 228 1.92 5.25 -13.21
C TYR A 228 1.69 6.31 -12.11
N TYR A 229 1.24 5.88 -10.95
CA TYR A 229 0.91 6.70 -9.76
C TYR A 229 -0.35 7.55 -9.85
N ILE A 230 -0.80 7.89 -11.06
CA ILE A 230 -1.85 8.89 -11.24
C ILE A 230 -3.20 8.49 -10.63
N GLY A 231 -3.50 7.19 -10.51
CA GLY A 231 -4.70 6.73 -9.83
C GLY A 231 -4.76 7.17 -8.36
N GLN A 232 -3.63 7.15 -7.65
CA GLN A 232 -3.54 7.68 -6.28
C GLN A 232 -3.72 9.20 -6.28
N TYR A 233 -2.91 9.90 -7.08
CA TYR A 233 -2.91 11.36 -7.12
C TYR A 233 -4.29 11.91 -7.49
N ALA A 234 -5.04 11.24 -8.37
CA ALA A 234 -6.41 11.60 -8.69
C ALA A 234 -7.31 11.65 -7.45
N LEU A 235 -7.19 10.68 -6.53
CA LEU A 235 -7.98 10.67 -5.29
C LEU A 235 -7.53 11.77 -4.31
N GLU A 236 -6.22 11.99 -4.17
CA GLU A 236 -5.65 13.03 -3.32
C GLU A 236 -6.04 14.43 -3.82
N LEU A 237 -5.90 14.68 -5.11
CA LEU A 237 -6.28 15.93 -5.78
C LEU A 237 -7.78 16.20 -5.63
N ILE A 238 -8.65 15.20 -5.79
CA ILE A 238 -10.10 15.36 -5.54
C ILE A 238 -10.36 15.70 -4.07
N GLY A 239 -9.69 15.01 -3.14
CA GLY A 239 -9.79 15.28 -1.71
C GLY A 239 -9.41 16.72 -1.35
N MET A 240 -8.27 17.20 -1.86
CA MET A 240 -7.78 18.55 -1.60
C MET A 240 -8.62 19.62 -2.32
N LEU A 241 -8.74 19.53 -3.64
CA LEU A 241 -9.30 20.59 -4.48
C LEU A 241 -10.82 20.70 -4.39
N ILE A 242 -11.53 19.62 -4.06
CA ILE A 242 -13.00 19.63 -3.96
C ILE A 242 -13.48 19.57 -2.52
N PHE A 243 -12.83 18.79 -1.67
CA PHE A 243 -13.29 18.57 -0.30
C PHE A 243 -12.44 19.28 0.76
N ALA A 244 -11.47 20.11 0.39
CA ALA A 244 -10.61 20.84 1.34
C ALA A 244 -9.93 19.93 2.37
N LEU A 245 -9.59 18.70 1.98
CA LEU A 245 -8.92 17.74 2.86
C LEU A 245 -7.43 18.06 2.94
N PRO A 246 -6.82 18.06 4.15
CA PRO A 246 -5.37 18.22 4.28
C PRO A 246 -4.63 17.11 3.54
N LEU A 247 -3.65 17.49 2.71
CA LEU A 247 -2.86 16.55 1.93
C LEU A 247 -2.20 15.47 2.79
N LYS A 248 -1.58 15.88 3.91
CA LYS A 248 -0.97 14.97 4.88
C LYS A 248 -1.95 13.91 5.41
N LEU A 249 -3.23 14.25 5.59
CA LEU A 249 -4.25 13.30 6.04
C LEU A 249 -4.58 12.29 4.94
N MET A 250 -4.74 12.76 3.71
CA MET A 250 -5.01 11.91 2.55
C MET A 250 -3.84 10.95 2.30
N ASP A 251 -2.63 11.49 2.18
CA ASP A 251 -1.42 10.72 1.97
C ASP A 251 -1.17 9.73 3.12
N SER A 252 -1.34 10.09 4.39
CA SER A 252 -1.07 9.13 5.46
C SER A 252 -2.15 8.04 5.65
N LEU A 253 -3.44 8.35 5.45
CA LEU A 253 -4.53 7.44 5.83
C LEU A 253 -5.20 6.70 4.66
N LEU A 254 -5.03 7.13 3.41
CA LEU A 254 -5.76 6.57 2.27
C LEU A 254 -5.57 5.06 2.14
N VAL A 255 -4.34 4.54 2.24
CA VAL A 255 -4.06 3.10 2.18
C VAL A 255 -4.43 2.37 3.47
N PRO A 256 -3.94 2.74 4.67
CA PRO A 256 -4.24 1.97 5.88
C PRO A 256 -5.75 1.83 6.14
N ILE A 257 -6.50 2.92 5.99
CA ILE A 257 -7.96 2.91 6.16
C ILE A 257 -8.66 2.24 4.97
N GLY A 258 -8.17 2.48 3.75
CA GLY A 258 -8.67 1.82 2.54
C GLY A 258 -8.55 0.30 2.60
N ALA A 259 -7.40 -0.23 3.02
CA ALA A 259 -7.17 -1.66 3.20
C ALA A 259 -8.07 -2.23 4.29
N ALA A 260 -8.12 -1.56 5.46
CA ALA A 260 -8.92 -1.99 6.60
C ALA A 260 -10.42 -2.05 6.30
N LEU A 261 -10.93 -1.14 5.46
CA LEU A 261 -12.33 -1.13 5.05
C LEU A 261 -12.60 -2.06 3.87
N LEU A 262 -11.87 -1.89 2.76
CA LEU A 262 -12.26 -2.49 1.49
C LEU A 262 -12.04 -4.01 1.45
N ILE A 263 -10.95 -4.50 2.05
CA ILE A 263 -10.58 -5.93 1.96
C ILE A 263 -11.55 -6.80 2.79
N PRO A 264 -11.80 -6.55 4.10
CA PRO A 264 -12.75 -7.35 4.87
C PRO A 264 -14.18 -7.29 4.34
N TRP A 265 -14.65 -6.12 3.88
CA TRP A 265 -16.01 -6.00 3.33
C TRP A 265 -16.17 -6.66 1.96
N SER A 266 -15.11 -6.72 1.16
CA SER A 266 -15.09 -7.54 -0.07
C SER A 266 -15.22 -9.02 0.24
N ALA A 267 -14.49 -9.52 1.24
CA ALA A 267 -14.60 -10.91 1.70
C ALA A 267 -15.97 -11.21 2.29
N TYR A 268 -16.53 -10.33 3.11
CA TYR A 268 -17.91 -10.45 3.60
C TYR A 268 -18.91 -10.58 2.45
N THR A 269 -18.74 -9.75 1.42
CA THR A 269 -19.63 -9.77 0.24
C THR A 269 -19.56 -11.10 -0.47
N SER A 270 -18.36 -11.62 -0.74
CA SER A 270 -18.18 -12.95 -1.32
C SER A 270 -18.76 -14.06 -0.43
N ILE A 271 -18.47 -14.05 0.87
CA ILE A 271 -18.96 -15.08 1.81
C ILE A 271 -20.49 -15.10 1.89
N LYS A 272 -21.17 -13.96 1.88
CA LYS A 272 -22.64 -13.93 1.89
C LYS A 272 -23.26 -14.60 0.65
N ILE A 273 -22.55 -14.61 -0.47
CA ILE A 273 -22.96 -15.28 -1.71
C ILE A 273 -22.60 -16.78 -1.66
N LEU A 274 -21.42 -17.10 -1.15
CA LEU A 274 -20.91 -18.48 -1.07
C LEU A 274 -21.55 -19.30 0.07
N GLY A 275 -21.99 -18.64 1.14
CA GLY A 275 -22.54 -19.25 2.35
C GLY A 275 -21.54 -19.33 3.52
N GLN A 276 -22.06 -19.67 4.71
CA GLN A 276 -21.31 -19.67 5.97
C GLN A 276 -20.14 -20.68 6.01
N ASN A 277 -20.11 -21.67 5.11
CA ASN A 277 -19.00 -22.61 5.02
C ASN A 277 -17.68 -21.93 4.61
N TRP A 278 -17.76 -20.75 3.98
CA TRP A 278 -16.60 -19.97 3.55
C TRP A 278 -16.14 -18.93 4.59
N ARG A 279 -16.68 -18.99 5.82
CA ARG A 279 -16.45 -17.96 6.86
C ARG A 279 -15.00 -17.67 7.19
N LEU A 280 -14.10 -18.66 7.09
CA LEU A 280 -12.69 -18.47 7.41
C LEU A 280 -11.88 -17.83 6.28
N LEU A 281 -12.51 -17.52 5.13
CA LEU A 281 -11.95 -16.57 4.17
C LEU A 281 -11.71 -15.18 4.78
N LEU A 282 -12.51 -14.77 5.78
CA LEU A 282 -12.21 -13.54 6.54
C LEU A 282 -10.95 -13.68 7.40
N VAL A 283 -10.70 -14.86 7.95
CA VAL A 283 -9.54 -15.11 8.82
C VAL A 283 -8.26 -15.22 7.99
N SER A 284 -8.30 -15.77 6.78
CA SER A 284 -7.13 -15.80 5.89
C SER A 284 -6.63 -14.40 5.50
N LEU A 285 -7.45 -13.36 5.62
CA LEU A 285 -7.01 -11.98 5.37
C LEU A 285 -5.95 -11.52 6.37
N LEU A 286 -5.98 -12.01 7.62
CA LEU A 286 -4.97 -11.72 8.63
C LEU A 286 -3.60 -12.33 8.29
N LEU A 287 -3.55 -13.19 7.26
CA LEU A 287 -2.33 -13.77 6.71
C LEU A 287 -1.89 -13.08 5.41
N LEU A 288 -2.45 -11.91 5.06
CA LEU A 288 -1.89 -11.06 4.02
C LEU A 288 -0.55 -10.46 4.47
N PRO A 289 0.34 -10.05 3.54
CA PRO A 289 1.59 -9.38 3.90
C PRO A 289 1.29 -7.94 4.35
N LEU A 290 0.91 -7.77 5.61
CA LEU A 290 0.33 -6.53 6.14
C LEU A 290 1.21 -5.28 5.96
N GLY A 291 2.54 -5.45 5.90
CA GLY A 291 3.50 -4.36 5.70
C GLY A 291 3.26 -3.55 4.42
N ILE A 292 2.66 -4.13 3.38
CA ILE A 292 2.35 -3.37 2.15
C ILE A 292 1.20 -2.37 2.33
N PHE A 293 0.51 -2.37 3.48
CA PHE A 293 -0.67 -1.53 3.74
C PHE A 293 -0.47 -0.53 4.88
N ILE A 294 0.74 -0.37 5.44
CA ILE A 294 0.99 0.55 6.56
C ILE A 294 1.29 1.99 6.10
N SER A 295 1.66 2.17 4.84
CA SER A 295 1.96 3.46 4.22
C SER A 295 1.25 3.59 2.88
N THR A 296 0.87 4.81 2.52
CA THR A 296 0.28 5.07 1.22
C THR A 296 1.36 5.17 0.17
N THR A 297 1.28 4.23 -0.77
CA THR A 297 2.00 4.30 -2.03
C THR A 297 1.06 3.87 -3.14
N PRO A 298 1.32 4.25 -4.40
CA PRO A 298 0.44 3.84 -5.49
C PRO A 298 0.41 2.32 -5.66
N GLN A 299 1.55 1.67 -5.39
CA GLN A 299 1.67 0.21 -5.34
C GLN A 299 0.72 -0.40 -4.30
N SER A 300 0.67 0.17 -3.09
CA SER A 300 -0.18 -0.30 -2.00
C SER A 300 -1.67 -0.15 -2.32
N ILE A 301 -2.08 0.96 -2.93
CA ILE A 301 -3.47 1.15 -3.41
C ILE A 301 -3.81 0.08 -4.45
N ALA A 302 -2.90 -0.16 -5.40
CA ALA A 302 -3.08 -1.18 -6.42
C ALA A 302 -3.20 -2.59 -5.79
N TYR A 303 -2.45 -2.90 -4.73
CA TYR A 303 -2.59 -4.15 -3.98
C TYR A 303 -3.93 -4.29 -3.24
N ILE A 304 -4.46 -3.21 -2.66
CA ILE A 304 -5.80 -3.22 -2.05
C ILE A 304 -6.84 -3.62 -3.09
N LEU A 305 -6.81 -2.93 -4.24
CA LEU A 305 -7.75 -3.17 -5.33
C LEU A 305 -7.57 -4.57 -5.94
N ALA A 306 -6.34 -5.04 -6.12
CA ALA A 306 -6.05 -6.40 -6.59
C ALA A 306 -6.56 -7.47 -5.62
N THR A 307 -6.37 -7.27 -4.32
CA THR A 307 -6.91 -8.16 -3.29
C THR A 307 -8.44 -8.21 -3.34
N CYS A 308 -9.09 -7.05 -3.48
CA CYS A 308 -10.53 -6.97 -3.66
C CYS A 308 -11.00 -7.67 -4.95
N LEU A 309 -10.31 -7.46 -6.09
CA LEU A 309 -10.56 -8.11 -7.37
C LEU A 309 -10.53 -9.63 -7.24
N VAL A 310 -9.47 -10.17 -6.62
CA VAL A 310 -9.31 -11.61 -6.39
C VAL A 310 -10.45 -12.17 -5.53
N ILE A 311 -10.72 -11.55 -4.38
CA ILE A 311 -11.77 -12.01 -3.46
C ILE A 311 -13.17 -11.94 -4.08
N LEU A 312 -13.48 -10.85 -4.78
CA LEU A 312 -14.78 -10.62 -5.42
C LEU A 312 -14.97 -11.46 -6.69
N SER A 313 -13.91 -12.00 -7.28
CA SER A 313 -14.00 -12.96 -8.39
C SER A 313 -14.45 -14.36 -7.96
N ILE A 314 -14.23 -14.75 -6.69
CA ILE A 314 -14.50 -16.11 -6.21
C ILE A 314 -15.94 -16.58 -6.47
N PRO A 315 -17.00 -15.80 -6.17
CA PRO A 315 -18.37 -16.22 -6.47
C PRO A 315 -18.64 -16.47 -7.96
N LEU A 316 -17.99 -15.71 -8.84
CA LEU A 316 -18.08 -15.89 -10.29
C LEU A 316 -17.33 -17.17 -10.73
N LEU A 317 -16.12 -17.39 -10.22
CA LEU A 317 -15.31 -18.59 -10.49
C LEU A 317 -15.95 -19.89 -9.97
N LEU A 318 -16.82 -19.79 -8.97
CA LEU A 318 -17.62 -20.89 -8.42
C LEU A 318 -19.01 -21.04 -9.05
N ASN A 319 -19.31 -20.29 -10.12
CA ASN A 319 -20.60 -20.27 -10.80
C ASN A 319 -21.78 -19.97 -9.85
N LYS A 320 -21.57 -19.12 -8.85
CA LYS A 320 -22.62 -18.63 -7.93
C LYS A 320 -23.25 -17.32 -8.42
N ILE A 321 -22.62 -16.66 -9.38
CA ILE A 321 -23.09 -15.46 -10.07
C ILE A 321 -22.85 -15.69 -11.56
N GLU A 322 -23.84 -15.40 -12.41
CA GLU A 322 -23.71 -15.46 -13.88
C GLU A 322 -23.93 -14.07 -14.54
N ASP A 323 -23.81 -13.00 -13.76
CA ASP A 323 -24.12 -11.64 -14.19
C ASP A 323 -22.95 -11.00 -14.96
N LYS A 324 -23.12 -10.80 -16.28
CA LYS A 324 -22.16 -10.08 -17.13
C LYS A 324 -21.88 -8.65 -16.65
N ILE A 325 -22.82 -8.00 -15.96
CA ILE A 325 -22.62 -6.66 -15.38
C ILE A 325 -21.57 -6.73 -14.27
N TYR A 326 -21.56 -7.80 -13.48
CA TYR A 326 -20.57 -8.02 -12.43
C TYR A 326 -19.17 -8.23 -13.01
N LEU A 327 -19.05 -8.95 -14.12
CA LEU A 327 -17.77 -9.08 -14.84
C LEU A 327 -17.26 -7.72 -15.36
N GLY A 328 -18.15 -6.84 -15.84
CA GLY A 328 -17.80 -5.47 -16.21
C GLY A 328 -17.26 -4.63 -15.04
N PHE A 329 -17.82 -4.82 -13.84
CA PHE A 329 -17.28 -4.21 -12.61
C PHE A 329 -15.86 -4.68 -12.29
N LEU A 330 -15.57 -5.98 -12.42
CA LEU A 330 -14.21 -6.49 -12.21
C LEU A 330 -13.23 -5.93 -13.26
N GLY A 331 -13.68 -5.75 -14.51
CA GLY A 331 -12.89 -5.11 -15.56
C GLY A 331 -12.57 -3.64 -15.24
N LEU A 332 -13.56 -2.89 -14.74
CA LEU A 332 -13.36 -1.51 -14.29
C LEU A 332 -12.35 -1.41 -13.14
N LEU A 333 -12.43 -2.30 -12.16
CA LEU A 333 -11.42 -2.39 -11.09
C LEU A 333 -10.02 -2.66 -11.66
N THR A 334 -9.92 -3.58 -12.61
CA THR A 334 -8.65 -3.92 -13.27
C THR A 334 -8.02 -2.71 -13.96
N LEU A 335 -8.82 -1.89 -14.66
CA LEU A 335 -8.34 -0.65 -15.27
C LEU A 335 -7.83 0.35 -14.23
N ALA A 336 -8.51 0.47 -13.09
CA ALA A 336 -8.05 1.32 -11.99
C ALA A 336 -6.72 0.83 -11.39
N ILE A 337 -6.51 -0.49 -11.26
CA ILE A 337 -5.23 -1.05 -10.80
C ILE A 337 -4.12 -0.71 -11.81
N LEU A 338 -4.38 -0.90 -13.12
CA LEU A 338 -3.42 -0.64 -14.20
C LEU A 338 -2.92 0.80 -14.22
N ILE A 339 -3.83 1.77 -14.11
CA ILE A 339 -3.46 3.20 -14.13
C ILE A 339 -2.82 3.67 -12.82
N THR A 340 -3.02 2.94 -11.72
CA THR A 340 -2.42 3.27 -10.43
C THR A 340 -0.98 2.77 -10.36
N HIS A 341 -0.71 1.50 -10.70
CA HIS A 341 0.65 0.97 -10.67
C HIS A 341 0.85 -0.26 -11.58
N PRO A 342 1.82 -0.26 -12.52
CA PRO A 342 1.99 -1.35 -13.50
C PRO A 342 2.38 -2.69 -12.88
N LEU A 343 3.24 -2.73 -11.86
CA LEU A 343 3.69 -3.98 -11.23
C LEU A 343 2.57 -4.78 -10.53
N ALA A 344 1.50 -4.14 -10.06
CA ALA A 344 0.29 -4.85 -9.62
C ALA A 344 -0.78 -4.91 -10.73
N GLY A 345 -0.84 -3.88 -11.57
CA GLY A 345 -1.79 -3.71 -12.66
C GLY A 345 -1.69 -4.79 -13.72
N ILE A 346 -0.49 -5.08 -14.20
CA ILE A 346 -0.28 -6.06 -15.27
C ILE A 346 -0.62 -7.48 -14.78
N PRO A 347 -0.11 -7.98 -13.63
CA PRO A 347 -0.53 -9.28 -13.12
C PRO A 347 -2.05 -9.33 -12.85
N SER A 348 -2.65 -8.26 -12.34
CA SER A 348 -4.12 -8.19 -12.14
C SER A 348 -4.90 -8.18 -13.46
N GLY A 349 -4.35 -7.55 -14.51
CA GLY A 349 -4.87 -7.55 -15.86
C GLY A 349 -4.92 -8.95 -16.44
N PHE A 350 -3.81 -9.69 -16.34
CA PHE A 350 -3.79 -11.09 -16.75
C PHE A 350 -4.70 -11.97 -15.89
N PHE A 351 -4.76 -11.75 -14.57
CA PHE A 351 -5.73 -12.43 -13.72
C PHE A 351 -7.17 -12.20 -14.19
N PHE A 352 -7.55 -10.95 -14.50
CA PHE A 352 -8.87 -10.65 -15.05
C PHE A 352 -9.11 -11.33 -16.41
N VAL A 353 -8.11 -11.38 -17.29
CA VAL A 353 -8.19 -12.12 -18.57
C VAL A 353 -8.45 -13.61 -18.32
N LEU A 354 -7.76 -14.22 -17.35
CA LEU A 354 -7.98 -15.62 -16.97
C LEU A 354 -9.40 -15.84 -16.41
N VAL A 355 -9.88 -14.92 -15.55
CA VAL A 355 -11.28 -14.94 -15.06
C VAL A 355 -12.25 -14.83 -16.24
N PHE A 356 -12.01 -13.91 -17.18
CA PHE A 356 -12.86 -13.72 -18.36
C PHE A 356 -12.91 -14.99 -19.23
N ILE A 357 -11.76 -15.61 -19.50
CA ILE A 357 -11.66 -16.87 -20.27
C ILE A 357 -12.46 -17.98 -19.58
N SER A 358 -12.44 -18.07 -18.25
CA SER A 358 -13.19 -19.09 -17.52
C SER A 358 -14.70 -18.89 -17.53
N GLN A 359 -15.20 -17.73 -17.99
CA GLN A 359 -16.63 -17.38 -18.00
C GLN A 359 -17.24 -17.40 -19.39
N ILE A 360 -16.43 -17.51 -20.45
CA ILE A 360 -16.95 -17.64 -21.82
C ILE A 360 -17.32 -19.08 -22.13
N SER A 361 -18.41 -19.27 -22.87
CA SER A 361 -18.90 -20.60 -23.26
C SER A 361 -18.11 -21.15 -24.45
N ILE A 362 -16.98 -21.81 -24.17
CA ILE A 362 -16.10 -22.44 -25.17
C ILE A 362 -15.82 -23.91 -24.82
N SER A 363 -15.21 -24.64 -25.76
CA SER A 363 -14.81 -26.03 -25.51
C SER A 363 -13.75 -26.11 -24.40
N LYS A 364 -13.79 -27.16 -23.59
CA LYS A 364 -12.79 -27.40 -22.51
C LYS A 364 -11.36 -27.31 -23.02
N THR A 365 -11.07 -27.89 -24.18
CA THR A 365 -9.72 -27.89 -24.75
C THR A 365 -9.30 -26.48 -25.13
N THR A 366 -10.19 -25.72 -25.77
CA THR A 366 -9.94 -24.31 -26.12
C THR A 366 -9.71 -23.45 -24.87
N GLU A 367 -10.52 -23.64 -23.82
CA GLU A 367 -10.38 -22.92 -22.55
C GLU A 367 -9.00 -23.16 -21.94
N ILE A 368 -8.56 -24.42 -21.83
CA ILE A 368 -7.25 -24.76 -21.28
C ILE A 368 -6.12 -24.13 -22.11
N ILE A 369 -6.21 -24.19 -23.45
CA ILE A 369 -5.20 -23.58 -24.33
C ILE A 369 -5.13 -22.07 -24.10
N LEU A 370 -6.27 -21.38 -24.03
CA LEU A 370 -6.31 -19.94 -23.81
C LEU A 370 -5.80 -19.55 -22.42
N LEU A 371 -6.14 -20.32 -21.37
CA LEU A 371 -5.61 -20.11 -20.03
C LEU A 371 -4.09 -20.28 -19.99
N LEU A 372 -3.54 -21.29 -20.68
CA LEU A 372 -2.10 -21.51 -20.78
C LEU A 372 -1.39 -20.38 -21.53
N ILE A 373 -1.92 -19.96 -22.68
CA ILE A 373 -1.37 -18.83 -23.45
C ILE A 373 -1.37 -17.56 -22.60
N ALA A 374 -2.51 -17.22 -21.96
CA ALA A 374 -2.61 -16.06 -21.09
C ALA A 374 -1.63 -16.12 -19.92
N SER A 375 -1.43 -17.30 -19.32
CA SER A 375 -0.45 -17.50 -18.23
C SER A 375 0.99 -17.33 -18.70
N ILE A 376 1.34 -17.86 -19.88
CA ILE A 376 2.68 -17.69 -20.47
C ILE A 376 2.95 -16.21 -20.75
N LEU A 377 1.97 -15.50 -21.34
CA LEU A 377 2.07 -14.06 -21.58
C LEU A 377 2.20 -13.28 -20.27
N ALA A 378 1.46 -13.66 -19.24
CA ALA A 378 1.56 -13.05 -17.91
C ALA A 378 3.00 -13.16 -17.36
N THR A 379 3.60 -14.34 -17.43
CA THR A 379 4.97 -14.60 -16.96
C THR A 379 6.03 -13.72 -17.61
N VAL A 380 5.92 -13.45 -18.92
CA VAL A 380 6.96 -12.71 -19.66
C VAL A 380 6.68 -11.21 -19.77
N SER A 381 5.46 -10.77 -19.48
CA SER A 381 5.02 -9.39 -19.70
C SER A 381 5.89 -8.34 -19.00
N LEU A 382 6.15 -8.50 -17.69
CA LEU A 382 6.95 -7.55 -16.93
C LEU A 382 8.44 -7.58 -17.28
N PRO A 383 9.10 -8.74 -17.40
CA PRO A 383 10.45 -8.82 -17.92
C PRO A 383 10.60 -8.11 -19.27
N ILE A 384 9.68 -8.32 -20.21
CA ILE A 384 9.69 -7.64 -21.52
C ILE A 384 9.56 -6.13 -21.36
N ILE A 385 8.68 -5.64 -20.47
CA ILE A 385 8.52 -4.20 -20.23
C ILE A 385 9.78 -3.56 -19.66
N PHE A 386 10.47 -4.22 -18.72
CA PHE A 386 11.74 -3.73 -18.19
C PHE A 386 12.82 -3.67 -19.26
N VAL A 387 12.97 -4.73 -20.07
CA VAL A 387 13.90 -4.76 -21.20
C VAL A 387 13.55 -3.70 -22.25
N TRP A 388 12.27 -3.51 -22.54
CA TRP A 388 11.83 -2.48 -23.48
C TRP A 388 12.12 -1.06 -22.95
N GLN A 389 11.90 -0.83 -21.67
CA GLN A 389 12.19 0.44 -21.02
C GLN A 389 13.70 0.75 -21.03
N SER A 390 14.57 -0.24 -20.79
CA SER A 390 16.03 -0.04 -20.84
C SER A 390 16.56 0.24 -22.24
N LEU A 391 15.87 -0.22 -23.30
CA LEU A 391 16.24 0.15 -24.67
C LEU A 391 15.90 1.62 -25.00
N GLY A 392 14.90 2.19 -24.32
CA GLY A 392 14.42 3.56 -24.53
C GLY A 392 14.95 4.60 -23.54
N SER A 393 15.69 4.18 -22.53
CA SER A 393 16.29 5.04 -21.51
C SER A 393 17.77 4.71 -21.37
N ASN A 394 18.63 5.65 -20.97
CA ASN A 394 20.05 5.38 -20.70
C ASN A 394 20.26 4.53 -19.41
N LEU A 395 19.31 3.63 -19.09
CA LEU A 395 19.37 2.73 -17.95
C LEU A 395 20.05 1.43 -18.37
N ASN A 396 21.21 1.14 -17.79
CA ASN A 396 21.90 -0.13 -17.98
C ASN A 396 21.15 -1.24 -17.24
N ILE A 397 20.33 -2.02 -17.97
CA ILE A 397 19.81 -3.30 -17.50
C ILE A 397 20.56 -4.40 -18.25
N GLU A 398 21.42 -5.11 -17.54
CA GLU A 398 22.13 -6.25 -18.11
C GLU A 398 21.29 -7.52 -17.96
N PHE A 399 21.16 -8.27 -19.07
CA PHE A 399 20.61 -9.62 -19.07
C PHE A 399 21.76 -10.62 -19.02
N SER A 400 21.85 -11.42 -17.95
CA SER A 400 22.89 -12.43 -17.81
C SER A 400 22.31 -13.77 -17.38
N LEU A 401 22.58 -14.81 -18.17
CA LEU A 401 22.31 -16.21 -17.82
C LEU A 401 23.52 -16.92 -17.21
N THR A 402 24.70 -16.29 -17.24
CA THR A 402 25.96 -16.91 -16.79
C THR A 402 26.17 -16.74 -15.29
N ASN A 403 25.66 -15.65 -14.70
CA ASN A 403 25.81 -15.33 -13.27
C ASN A 403 24.44 -15.20 -12.59
N LEU A 404 23.66 -16.30 -12.59
CA LEU A 404 22.35 -16.35 -11.94
C LEU A 404 22.49 -16.00 -10.44
N ALA A 405 21.72 -15.02 -9.97
CA ALA A 405 21.80 -14.48 -8.61
C ALA A 405 21.11 -15.38 -7.57
N TRP A 406 21.51 -16.66 -7.47
CA TRP A 406 20.91 -17.65 -6.57
C TRP A 406 20.98 -17.23 -5.09
N ASN A 407 22.02 -16.48 -4.72
CA ASN A 407 22.20 -15.91 -3.38
C ASN A 407 21.07 -14.93 -3.00
N GLN A 408 20.38 -14.32 -3.97
CA GLN A 408 19.27 -13.39 -3.72
C GLN A 408 17.97 -14.09 -3.35
N LEU A 409 17.83 -15.41 -3.53
CA LEU A 409 16.60 -16.14 -3.18
C LEU A 409 16.39 -16.33 -1.67
N GLN A 410 17.35 -15.91 -0.83
CA GLN A 410 17.28 -15.89 0.65
C GLN A 410 16.59 -17.12 1.26
N LEU A 411 16.99 -18.32 0.83
CA LEU A 411 16.37 -19.60 1.23
C LEU A 411 16.78 -20.07 2.65
N THR A 412 17.13 -19.18 3.56
CA THR A 412 17.58 -19.54 4.92
C THR A 412 16.41 -20.03 5.77
N GLY A 413 16.62 -21.16 6.45
CA GLY A 413 15.56 -22.06 6.93
C GLY A 413 14.86 -21.72 8.25
N PHE A 414 13.95 -22.63 8.61
CA PHE A 414 12.86 -22.53 9.59
C PHE A 414 13.20 -22.21 11.05
N PHE A 415 14.47 -22.20 11.46
CA PHE A 415 14.83 -22.08 12.88
C PHE A 415 16.09 -21.23 13.08
N SER A 416 15.92 -19.91 13.15
CA SER A 416 16.89 -19.05 13.82
C SER A 416 16.53 -19.01 15.31
N ASN A 417 17.51 -19.26 16.19
CA ASN A 417 17.30 -19.14 17.63
C ASN A 417 18.28 -18.11 18.20
N GLN A 418 17.76 -17.03 18.79
CA GLN A 418 18.58 -16.02 19.49
C GLN A 418 18.28 -15.99 21.00
N TYR A 419 17.77 -17.10 21.55
CA TYR A 419 17.45 -17.31 22.97
C TYR A 419 16.45 -16.30 23.54
N ASN A 420 15.48 -15.87 22.73
CA ASN A 420 14.38 -15.02 23.16
C ASN A 420 13.07 -15.65 22.69
N SER A 421 12.46 -16.50 23.53
CA SER A 421 11.32 -17.33 23.17
C SER A 421 10.13 -16.55 22.57
N TRP A 422 9.98 -15.28 22.95
CA TRP A 422 8.95 -14.41 22.37
C TRP A 422 9.28 -14.04 20.93
N LEU A 423 10.49 -13.50 20.69
CA LEU A 423 10.92 -13.13 19.34
C LEU A 423 11.14 -14.38 18.46
N ASP A 424 11.70 -15.46 18.99
CA ASP A 424 11.86 -16.75 18.30
C ASP A 424 10.52 -17.21 17.69
N GLY A 425 9.43 -17.10 18.47
CA GLY A 425 8.08 -17.47 18.01
C GLY A 425 7.52 -16.53 16.94
N LEU A 426 7.80 -15.22 17.02
CA LEU A 426 7.38 -14.26 15.99
C LEU A 426 8.14 -14.49 14.68
N TYR A 427 9.47 -14.63 14.75
CA TYR A 427 10.34 -14.83 13.59
C TYR A 427 10.14 -16.18 12.92
N LEU A 428 9.72 -17.22 13.66
CA LEU A 428 9.27 -18.48 13.06
C LEU A 428 8.15 -18.25 12.02
N VAL A 429 7.23 -17.32 12.26
CA VAL A 429 6.17 -17.00 11.32
C VAL A 429 6.64 -16.02 10.25
N ILE A 430 7.38 -14.98 10.64
CA ILE A 430 7.77 -13.90 9.72
C ILE A 430 8.72 -14.41 8.63
N ASP A 431 9.77 -15.12 9.01
CA ASP A 431 10.81 -15.56 8.07
C ASP A 431 10.32 -16.73 7.20
N ASN A 432 9.29 -17.47 7.66
CA ASN A 432 8.69 -18.58 6.93
C ASN A 432 7.34 -18.23 6.30
N TYR A 433 6.99 -16.95 6.25
CA TYR A 433 5.68 -16.48 5.82
C TYR A 433 5.27 -17.04 4.45
N LEU A 434 6.15 -16.92 3.45
CA LEU A 434 5.89 -17.42 2.10
C LEU A 434 5.60 -18.92 2.10
N TRP A 435 6.42 -19.71 2.79
CA TRP A 435 6.28 -21.17 2.86
C TRP A 435 5.00 -21.59 3.56
N ILE A 436 4.61 -20.87 4.61
CA ILE A 436 3.33 -21.06 5.30
C ILE A 436 2.17 -20.84 4.33
N ILE A 437 2.18 -19.74 3.55
CA ILE A 437 1.14 -19.45 2.56
C ILE A 437 1.10 -20.53 1.47
N ILE A 438 2.25 -20.95 0.94
CA ILE A 438 2.33 -22.01 -0.06
C ILE A 438 1.78 -23.33 0.51
N ALA A 439 2.19 -23.74 1.71
CA ALA A 439 1.74 -24.98 2.34
C ALA A 439 0.23 -24.98 2.58
N LEU A 440 -0.32 -23.90 3.15
CA LEU A 440 -1.77 -23.75 3.34
C LEU A 440 -2.51 -23.73 2.00
N SER A 441 -1.95 -23.10 0.97
CA SER A 441 -2.55 -23.06 -0.36
C SER A 441 -2.57 -24.43 -1.03
N ILE A 442 -1.49 -25.22 -0.91
CA ILE A 442 -1.45 -26.62 -1.37
C ILE A 442 -2.55 -27.43 -0.69
N VAL A 443 -2.71 -27.31 0.63
CA VAL A 443 -3.79 -27.97 1.36
C VAL A 443 -5.16 -27.54 0.83
N GLY A 444 -5.35 -26.24 0.59
CA GLY A 444 -6.57 -25.68 0.01
C GLY A 444 -6.88 -26.22 -1.38
N ILE A 445 -5.87 -26.34 -2.24
CA ILE A 445 -5.98 -26.90 -3.59
C ILE A 445 -6.34 -28.39 -3.51
N ILE A 446 -5.71 -29.15 -2.62
CA ILE A 446 -6.03 -30.57 -2.40
C ILE A 446 -7.51 -30.72 -2.01
N PHE A 447 -8.03 -29.86 -1.13
CA PHE A 447 -9.45 -29.87 -0.78
C PHE A 447 -10.34 -29.43 -1.94
N ALA A 448 -9.97 -28.38 -2.68
CA ALA A 448 -10.71 -27.95 -3.86
C ALA A 448 -10.87 -29.07 -4.90
N VAL A 449 -9.81 -29.86 -5.12
CA VAL A 449 -9.83 -31.04 -6.01
C VAL A 449 -10.72 -32.15 -5.44
N LYS A 450 -10.58 -32.48 -4.15
CA LYS A 450 -11.38 -33.54 -3.49
C LYS A 450 -12.88 -33.22 -3.48
N GLU A 451 -13.23 -31.97 -3.23
CA GLU A 451 -14.61 -31.46 -3.24
C GLU A 451 -15.14 -31.18 -4.66
N LYS A 452 -14.33 -31.45 -5.70
CA LYS A 452 -14.68 -31.28 -7.12
C LYS A 452 -15.20 -29.88 -7.43
N LEU A 453 -14.54 -28.86 -6.87
CA LEU A 453 -14.90 -27.47 -7.15
C LEU A 453 -14.76 -27.15 -8.66
N PRO A 454 -15.56 -26.21 -9.18
CA PRO A 454 -15.47 -25.74 -10.55
C PRO A 454 -14.04 -25.36 -10.96
N ARG A 455 -13.70 -25.57 -12.23
CA ARG A 455 -12.34 -25.30 -12.74
C ARG A 455 -11.92 -23.85 -12.62
N GLY A 456 -12.87 -22.91 -12.70
CA GLY A 456 -12.61 -21.49 -12.52
C GLY A 456 -11.86 -21.19 -11.23
N VAL A 457 -12.06 -21.98 -10.17
CA VAL A 457 -11.34 -21.81 -8.89
C VAL A 457 -9.82 -21.91 -9.06
N TYR A 458 -9.30 -22.62 -10.07
CA TYR A 458 -7.86 -22.75 -10.30
C TYR A 458 -7.24 -21.55 -11.05
N VAL A 459 -8.03 -20.56 -11.49
CA VAL A 459 -7.52 -19.33 -12.14
C VAL A 459 -6.51 -18.59 -11.27
N GLY A 460 -6.75 -18.49 -9.96
CA GLY A 460 -5.79 -17.89 -9.02
C GLY A 460 -4.44 -18.60 -9.00
N LEU A 461 -4.42 -19.93 -9.14
CA LEU A 461 -3.19 -20.72 -9.18
C LEU A 461 -2.36 -20.42 -10.44
N TYR A 462 -3.01 -20.28 -11.61
CA TYR A 462 -2.33 -19.86 -12.84
C TYR A 462 -1.66 -18.49 -12.68
N ALA A 463 -2.37 -17.51 -12.11
CA ALA A 463 -1.83 -16.17 -11.88
C ALA A 463 -0.71 -16.16 -10.83
N ALA A 464 -0.84 -16.96 -9.76
CA ALA A 464 0.20 -17.12 -8.75
C ALA A 464 1.47 -17.73 -9.33
N ILE A 465 1.35 -18.82 -10.09
CA ILE A 465 2.49 -19.48 -10.76
C ILE A 465 3.14 -18.52 -11.75
N ALA A 466 2.35 -17.80 -12.57
CA ALA A 466 2.90 -16.83 -13.52
C ALA A 466 3.69 -15.71 -12.80
N SER A 467 3.17 -15.21 -11.66
CA SER A 467 3.85 -14.19 -10.86
C SER A 467 5.14 -14.73 -10.23
N LEU A 468 5.15 -15.98 -9.74
CA LEU A 468 6.35 -16.64 -9.21
C LEU A 468 7.41 -16.87 -10.28
N ILE A 469 7.02 -17.32 -11.48
CA ILE A 469 7.98 -17.51 -12.57
C ILE A 469 8.51 -16.15 -13.04
N SER A 470 7.65 -15.13 -13.14
CA SER A 470 8.09 -13.77 -13.46
C SER A 470 9.04 -13.21 -12.41
N TYR A 471 8.81 -13.49 -11.11
CA TYR A 471 9.75 -13.17 -10.03
C TYR A 471 11.11 -13.82 -10.27
N LEU A 472 11.15 -15.14 -10.51
CA LEU A 472 12.39 -15.86 -10.77
C LEU A 472 13.13 -15.33 -12.00
N ILE A 473 12.41 -14.96 -13.07
CA ILE A 473 13.03 -14.35 -14.25
C ILE A 473 13.67 -13.02 -13.88
N LEU A 474 12.94 -12.11 -13.22
CA LEU A 474 13.49 -10.79 -12.86
C LEU A 474 14.69 -10.92 -11.92
N THR A 475 14.59 -11.71 -10.85
CA THR A 475 15.66 -11.88 -9.84
C THR A 475 16.89 -12.57 -10.42
N LEU A 476 16.71 -13.61 -11.25
CA LEU A 476 17.85 -14.41 -11.72
C LEU A 476 18.51 -13.85 -12.98
N THR A 477 17.81 -13.04 -13.78
CA THR A 477 18.28 -12.66 -15.12
C THR A 477 18.52 -11.17 -15.34
N LEU A 478 17.86 -10.27 -14.60
CA LEU A 478 18.01 -8.83 -14.77
C LEU A 478 18.79 -8.20 -13.62
N GLN A 479 19.76 -7.36 -13.95
CA GLN A 479 20.51 -6.56 -12.97
C GLN A 479 20.16 -5.07 -13.12
N PHE A 480 19.69 -4.45 -12.04
CA PHE A 480 19.34 -3.03 -11.98
C PHE A 480 20.52 -2.23 -11.40
N GLU A 481 21.55 -1.96 -12.21
CA GLU A 481 22.79 -1.36 -11.72
C GLU A 481 22.64 0.09 -11.23
N PHE A 482 21.65 0.81 -11.75
CA PHE A 482 21.30 2.18 -11.34
C PHE A 482 20.70 2.28 -9.93
N LEU A 483 20.38 1.14 -9.30
CA LEU A 483 19.92 1.09 -7.92
C LEU A 483 21.02 0.60 -6.99
N ILE A 484 20.99 1.12 -5.76
CA ILE A 484 21.84 0.66 -4.66
C ILE A 484 21.54 -0.83 -4.41
N GLU A 485 22.56 -1.61 -4.03
CA GLU A 485 22.51 -3.08 -3.96
C GLU A 485 21.27 -3.63 -3.24
N TYR A 486 20.91 -3.06 -2.09
CA TYR A 486 19.77 -3.51 -1.29
C TYR A 486 18.39 -3.14 -1.89
N GLU A 487 18.33 -2.30 -2.92
CA GLU A 487 17.09 -1.93 -3.61
C GLU A 487 16.84 -2.76 -4.87
N ARG A 488 17.83 -3.51 -5.36
CA ARG A 488 17.78 -4.20 -6.66
C ARG A 488 16.69 -5.27 -6.74
N THR A 489 16.35 -5.94 -5.64
CA THR A 489 15.30 -6.97 -5.62
C THR A 489 13.90 -6.41 -5.38
N ASN A 490 13.77 -5.14 -4.97
CA ASN A 490 12.49 -4.55 -4.56
C ASN A 490 11.40 -4.66 -5.63
N TYR A 491 11.76 -4.56 -6.92
CA TYR A 491 10.80 -4.71 -8.02
C TYR A 491 10.34 -6.16 -8.21
N ALA A 492 11.25 -7.12 -8.05
CA ALA A 492 10.94 -8.53 -8.17
C ALA A 492 10.08 -8.99 -6.98
N ASP A 493 10.42 -8.59 -5.75
CA ASP A 493 9.70 -8.98 -4.53
C ASP A 493 8.22 -8.54 -4.52
N ARG A 494 7.87 -7.50 -5.29
CA ARG A 494 6.48 -7.10 -5.55
C ARG A 494 5.67 -8.19 -6.27
N LEU A 495 6.30 -9.02 -7.09
CA LEU A 495 5.64 -10.15 -7.74
C LEU A 495 5.43 -11.34 -6.81
N LEU A 496 6.30 -11.51 -5.83
CA LEU A 496 6.06 -12.46 -4.74
C LEU A 496 4.82 -12.06 -3.94
N THR A 497 4.67 -10.77 -3.67
CA THR A 497 3.46 -10.21 -3.05
C THR A 497 2.20 -10.49 -3.88
N MET A 498 2.26 -10.29 -5.20
CA MET A 498 1.14 -10.63 -6.10
C MET A 498 0.81 -12.12 -6.07
N ALA A 499 1.82 -12.99 -6.08
CA ALA A 499 1.61 -14.44 -5.96
C ALA A 499 0.86 -14.79 -4.67
N VAL A 500 1.27 -14.21 -3.54
CA VAL A 500 0.58 -14.38 -2.26
C VAL A 500 -0.88 -13.91 -2.33
N ILE A 501 -1.15 -12.72 -2.89
CA ILE A 501 -2.53 -12.20 -3.06
C ILE A 501 -3.39 -13.20 -3.86
N PHE A 502 -2.87 -13.74 -4.96
CA PHE A 502 -3.58 -14.75 -5.77
C PHE A 502 -3.78 -16.09 -5.04
N LEU A 503 -2.95 -16.40 -4.04
CA LEU A 503 -3.02 -17.63 -3.26
C LEU A 503 -3.97 -17.56 -2.06
N ILE A 504 -4.28 -16.37 -1.53
CA ILE A 504 -5.16 -16.19 -0.36
C ILE A 504 -6.50 -16.94 -0.44
N PRO A 505 -7.21 -17.00 -1.59
CA PRO A 505 -8.45 -17.79 -1.68
C PRO A 505 -8.26 -19.26 -1.30
N TYR A 506 -7.12 -19.88 -1.66
CA TYR A 506 -6.82 -21.27 -1.31
C TYR A 506 -6.48 -21.43 0.16
N VAL A 507 -5.80 -20.45 0.76
CA VAL A 507 -5.62 -20.38 2.22
C VAL A 507 -6.99 -20.36 2.89
N GLY A 508 -7.93 -19.53 2.42
CA GLY A 508 -9.31 -19.50 2.90
C GLY A 508 -10.02 -20.85 2.82
N ILE A 509 -9.90 -21.56 1.68
CA ILE A 509 -10.44 -22.93 1.51
C ILE A 509 -9.83 -23.89 2.53
N ALA A 510 -8.50 -23.87 2.70
CA ALA A 510 -7.80 -24.73 3.64
C ALA A 510 -8.30 -24.51 5.08
N LEU A 511 -8.37 -23.25 5.51
CA LEU A 511 -8.84 -22.91 6.86
C LEU A 511 -10.28 -23.37 7.08
N CYS A 512 -11.18 -23.10 6.12
CA CYS A 512 -12.59 -23.50 6.21
C CYS A 512 -12.74 -25.01 6.38
N GLU A 513 -12.04 -25.81 5.58
CA GLU A 513 -12.14 -27.26 5.60
C GLU A 513 -11.47 -27.88 6.84
N LEU A 514 -10.32 -27.36 7.25
CA LEU A 514 -9.69 -27.76 8.51
C LEU A 514 -10.61 -27.49 9.71
N TRP A 515 -11.23 -26.32 9.75
CA TRP A 515 -12.18 -25.97 10.81
C TRP A 515 -13.41 -26.86 10.80
N ALA A 516 -14.00 -27.15 9.63
CA ALA A 516 -15.13 -28.05 9.51
C ALA A 516 -14.84 -29.41 10.18
N ARG A 517 -13.64 -29.97 9.96
CA ARG A 517 -13.19 -31.21 10.59
C ARG A 517 -12.99 -31.07 12.10
N LEU A 518 -12.44 -29.95 12.55
CA LEU A 518 -12.18 -29.65 13.97
C LEU A 518 -13.47 -29.43 14.78
N THR A 519 -14.58 -29.02 14.16
CA THR A 519 -15.85 -28.79 14.88
C THR A 519 -16.39 -30.04 15.59
N THR A 520 -16.00 -31.23 15.13
CA THR A 520 -16.35 -32.53 15.73
C THR A 520 -15.34 -33.03 16.77
N LYS A 521 -14.25 -32.29 16.98
CA LYS A 521 -13.13 -32.66 17.87
C LYS A 521 -13.21 -31.92 19.21
N PRO A 522 -12.46 -32.35 20.25
CA PRO A 522 -12.47 -31.70 21.56
C PRO A 522 -12.22 -30.19 21.49
N GLN A 523 -12.84 -29.44 22.40
CA GLN A 523 -12.72 -27.99 22.47
C GLN A 523 -11.27 -27.51 22.58
N ALA A 524 -10.41 -28.28 23.25
CA ALA A 524 -8.97 -27.99 23.33
C ALA A 524 -8.33 -27.84 21.94
N LEU A 525 -8.62 -28.74 20.99
CA LEU A 525 -8.07 -28.65 19.62
C LEU A 525 -8.64 -27.47 18.84
N GLN A 526 -9.92 -27.13 19.05
CA GLN A 526 -10.54 -25.96 18.44
C GLN A 526 -9.88 -24.67 18.94
N LEU A 527 -9.67 -24.57 20.27
CA LEU A 527 -9.00 -23.43 20.90
C LEU A 527 -7.53 -23.33 20.49
N SER A 528 -6.81 -24.46 20.40
CA SER A 528 -5.43 -24.50 19.90
C SER A 528 -5.33 -24.01 18.46
N PHE A 529 -6.28 -24.36 17.59
CA PHE A 529 -6.31 -23.87 16.22
C PHE A 529 -6.55 -22.36 16.15
N ILE A 530 -7.49 -21.83 16.94
CA ILE A 530 -7.75 -20.39 17.03
C ILE A 530 -6.52 -19.66 17.57
N LEU A 531 -5.88 -20.19 18.62
CA LEU A 531 -4.69 -19.62 19.22
C LEU A 531 -3.54 -19.58 18.22
N LEU A 532 -3.29 -20.68 17.49
CA LEU A 532 -2.24 -20.75 16.47
C LEU A 532 -2.44 -19.69 15.38
N LEU A 533 -3.66 -19.59 14.81
CA LEU A 533 -3.96 -18.56 13.81
C LEU A 533 -3.80 -17.15 14.35
N SER A 534 -4.17 -16.93 15.62
CA SER A 534 -4.04 -15.62 16.25
C SER A 534 -2.59 -15.24 16.50
N LEU A 535 -1.75 -16.19 16.92
CA LEU A 535 -0.31 -15.98 17.08
C LEU A 535 0.36 -15.67 15.75
N MET A 536 -0.01 -16.38 14.68
CA MET A 536 0.48 -16.09 13.32
C MET A 536 0.08 -14.69 12.87
N ALA A 537 -1.19 -14.32 13.02
CA ALA A 537 -1.67 -12.99 12.68
C ALA A 537 -0.93 -11.89 13.46
N THR A 538 -0.75 -12.06 14.77
CA THR A 538 0.00 -11.11 15.61
C THR A 538 1.47 -11.00 15.20
N ALA A 539 2.11 -12.11 14.82
CA ALA A 539 3.46 -12.10 14.29
C ALA A 539 3.56 -11.30 12.99
N LEU A 540 2.55 -11.39 12.11
CA LEU A 540 2.50 -10.60 10.89
C LEU A 540 2.22 -9.11 11.15
N VAL A 541 1.52 -8.75 12.24
CA VAL A 541 1.41 -7.34 12.66
C VAL A 541 2.77 -6.83 13.13
N TYR A 542 3.51 -7.60 13.92
CA TYR A 542 4.87 -7.23 14.33
C TYR A 542 5.81 -7.07 13.12
N GLY A 543 5.77 -8.05 12.22
CA GLY A 543 6.57 -8.07 10.99
C GLY A 543 6.12 -7.08 9.92
N ALA A 544 4.95 -6.44 10.05
CA ALA A 544 4.48 -5.40 9.13
C ALA A 544 5.34 -4.14 9.19
N TYR A 545 5.97 -3.88 10.33
CA TYR A 545 6.78 -2.68 10.57
C TYR A 545 8.27 -3.00 10.49
N PRO A 546 9.13 -1.99 10.22
CA PRO A 546 10.58 -2.13 10.29
C PRO A 546 11.03 -2.65 11.64
N ARG A 547 12.10 -3.43 11.65
CA ARG A 547 12.59 -4.12 12.85
C ARG A 547 14.07 -3.82 13.04
N HIS A 548 14.45 -3.62 14.29
CA HIS A 548 15.83 -3.43 14.70
C HIS A 548 16.03 -4.17 16.01
N ASP A 549 16.36 -5.45 15.86
CA ASP A 549 16.53 -6.41 16.95
C ASP A 549 17.60 -7.45 16.57
N ASN A 550 17.74 -8.51 17.36
CA ASN A 550 18.77 -9.54 17.15
C ASN A 550 18.56 -10.42 15.91
N TYR A 551 17.43 -10.30 15.21
CA TYR A 551 17.07 -11.10 14.04
C TYR A 551 17.04 -10.26 12.77
N ALA A 552 16.53 -9.02 12.84
CA ALA A 552 16.42 -8.15 11.68
C ALA A 552 16.96 -6.74 11.97
N ARG A 553 17.61 -6.17 10.95
CA ARG A 553 18.11 -4.80 10.95
C ARG A 553 17.63 -4.08 9.69
N SER A 554 16.53 -3.36 9.81
CA SER A 554 16.07 -2.43 8.77
C SER A 554 17.10 -1.31 8.55
N ALA A 555 17.37 -0.97 7.30
CA ALA A 555 18.39 0.02 6.92
C ALA A 555 17.86 1.47 6.94
N GLY A 556 16.61 1.67 6.56
CA GLY A 556 16.01 3.00 6.42
C GLY A 556 15.73 3.71 7.75
N PHE A 557 15.97 5.01 7.76
CA PHE A 557 15.59 5.93 8.84
C PHE A 557 14.42 6.82 8.39
N ASN A 558 13.56 7.24 9.33
CA ASN A 558 12.56 8.26 9.06
C ASN A 558 13.17 9.67 9.06
N VAL A 559 12.47 10.60 8.40
CA VAL A 559 12.72 12.04 8.51
C VAL A 559 12.51 12.48 9.97
N SER A 560 13.47 13.23 10.50
CA SER A 560 13.44 13.79 11.85
C SER A 560 13.18 15.29 11.85
N GLN A 561 12.90 15.83 13.03
CA GLN A 561 12.81 17.28 13.21
C GLN A 561 14.16 17.95 12.92
N ALA A 562 15.28 17.30 13.22
CA ALA A 562 16.61 17.85 12.91
C ALA A 562 16.86 17.95 11.39
N ASP A 563 16.32 17.03 10.59
CA ASP A 563 16.34 17.12 9.13
C ASP A 563 15.55 18.34 8.64
N VAL A 564 14.36 18.56 9.21
CA VAL A 564 13.51 19.72 8.91
C VAL A 564 14.19 21.02 9.35
N ASP A 565 14.80 21.06 10.53
CA ASP A 565 15.50 22.24 11.01
C ASP A 565 16.72 22.55 10.14
N ALA A 566 17.42 21.52 9.63
CA ALA A 566 18.60 21.67 8.79
C ALA A 566 18.29 22.34 7.45
N ILE A 567 17.21 21.94 6.78
CA ILE A 567 16.84 22.55 5.50
C ILE A 567 16.47 24.02 5.66
N TYR A 568 15.78 24.39 6.75
CA TYR A 568 15.43 25.79 7.01
C TYR A 568 16.66 26.60 7.43
N ALA A 569 17.60 26.00 8.18
CA ALA A 569 18.85 26.66 8.52
C ALA A 569 19.71 26.92 7.28
N ILE A 570 19.80 25.96 6.36
CA ILE A 570 20.50 26.11 5.07
C ILE A 570 19.85 27.22 4.23
N GLU A 571 18.53 27.18 4.04
CA GLU A 571 17.80 28.20 3.28
C GLU A 571 18.00 29.60 3.86
N ASN A 572 17.93 29.73 5.19
CA ASN A 572 18.17 31.00 5.88
C ASN A 572 19.64 31.48 5.77
N TYR A 573 20.59 30.56 5.70
CA TYR A 573 22.02 30.89 5.51
C TYR A 573 22.26 31.40 4.08
N ALA A 574 21.77 30.67 3.08
CA ALA A 574 21.97 30.98 1.68
C ALA A 574 21.27 32.28 1.23
N LYS A 575 20.09 32.59 1.82
CA LYS A 575 19.24 33.71 1.43
C LYS A 575 18.94 33.66 -0.07
N ASP A 576 19.30 34.69 -0.83
CA ASP A 576 19.09 34.76 -2.29
C ASP A 576 20.28 34.20 -3.09
N THR A 577 21.28 33.59 -2.44
CA THR A 577 22.47 33.07 -3.11
C THR A 577 22.18 31.66 -3.64
N PRO A 578 22.33 31.39 -4.96
CA PRO A 578 22.18 30.05 -5.50
C PRO A 578 23.16 29.06 -4.84
N TYR A 579 22.64 27.91 -4.43
CA TYR A 579 23.39 26.90 -3.70
C TYR A 579 23.00 25.47 -4.09
N ILE A 580 23.86 24.52 -3.74
CA ILE A 580 23.54 23.08 -3.74
C ILE A 580 23.77 22.47 -2.37
N VAL A 581 23.15 21.32 -2.14
CA VAL A 581 23.30 20.55 -0.91
C VAL A 581 23.65 19.11 -1.26
N LEU A 582 24.62 18.54 -0.57
CA LEU A 582 24.91 17.10 -0.54
C LEU A 582 24.38 16.55 0.79
N ALA A 583 23.31 15.77 0.74
CA ALA A 583 22.63 15.20 1.91
C ALA A 583 22.02 13.82 1.60
N ASN A 584 21.55 13.10 2.61
CA ASN A 584 20.85 11.84 2.37
C ASN A 584 19.39 12.04 1.91
N GLN A 585 18.69 10.92 1.64
CA GLN A 585 17.29 10.89 1.22
C GLN A 585 16.34 11.60 2.20
N ALA A 586 16.53 11.43 3.51
CA ALA A 586 15.62 11.97 4.51
C ALA A 586 15.64 13.50 4.50
N THR A 587 16.84 14.10 4.63
CA THR A 587 17.02 15.56 4.58
C THR A 587 16.59 16.14 3.22
N SER A 588 16.94 15.47 2.13
CA SER A 588 16.57 15.92 0.77
C SER A 588 15.06 15.88 0.53
N SER A 589 14.37 14.88 1.05
CA SER A 589 12.92 14.75 0.92
C SER A 589 12.17 15.79 1.74
N ALA A 590 12.71 16.15 2.91
CA ALA A 590 12.21 17.26 3.71
C ALA A 590 12.32 18.59 2.95
N ALA A 591 13.46 18.85 2.29
CA ALA A 591 13.66 20.06 1.49
C ALA A 591 12.64 20.15 0.35
N LEU A 592 12.44 19.04 -0.37
CA LEU A 592 11.46 18.96 -1.45
C LEU A 592 10.03 19.22 -0.97
N GLU A 593 9.62 18.72 0.20
CA GLU A 593 8.30 19.04 0.75
C GLU A 593 8.18 20.50 1.18
N ALA A 594 9.20 21.05 1.84
CA ALA A 594 9.15 22.40 2.39
C ALA A 594 9.18 23.49 1.31
N PHE A 595 10.02 23.31 0.30
CA PHE A 595 10.31 24.34 -0.70
C PHE A 595 9.78 23.98 -2.09
N GLY A 596 9.29 22.74 -2.27
CA GLY A 596 8.82 22.27 -3.57
C GLY A 596 9.95 22.16 -4.59
N PHE A 597 9.57 22.30 -5.85
CA PHE A 597 10.46 22.22 -7.01
C PHE A 597 11.17 23.58 -7.27
N ALA A 598 11.72 24.21 -6.22
CA ALA A 598 12.17 25.61 -6.22
C ALA A 598 13.34 25.91 -7.17
N HIS A 599 14.39 25.09 -7.13
CA HIS A 599 15.62 25.34 -7.89
C HIS A 599 16.02 24.13 -8.72
N TYR A 600 16.23 24.39 -10.00
CA TYR A 600 16.80 23.46 -10.97
C TYR A 600 17.95 24.17 -11.67
N TYR A 601 19.09 23.51 -11.73
CA TYR A 601 20.27 24.00 -12.42
C TYR A 601 20.40 23.36 -13.81
N HIS A 602 21.58 23.45 -14.42
CA HIS A 602 21.85 22.86 -15.72
C HIS A 602 21.49 21.36 -15.72
N ASP A 603 20.98 20.87 -16.85
CA ASP A 603 20.56 19.47 -17.04
C ASP A 603 19.49 18.97 -16.04
N ASP A 604 18.58 19.86 -15.61
CA ASP A 604 17.47 19.56 -14.70
C ASP A 604 17.93 18.99 -13.34
N ILE A 605 19.09 19.44 -12.87
CA ILE A 605 19.65 19.03 -11.57
C ILE A 605 18.92 19.77 -10.45
N PHE A 606 18.21 19.00 -9.62
CA PHE A 606 17.62 19.51 -8.38
C PHE A 606 18.73 19.79 -7.36
N TYR A 607 18.64 20.93 -6.67
CA TYR A 607 19.66 21.42 -5.73
C TYR A 607 19.89 20.56 -4.48
N TYR A 608 19.06 19.53 -4.27
CA TYR A 608 19.26 18.44 -3.32
C TYR A 608 19.31 17.08 -4.06
N PRO A 609 20.00 16.06 -3.52
CA PRO A 609 20.28 14.81 -4.23
C PRO A 609 19.09 13.84 -4.21
N ILE A 610 18.06 14.15 -5.00
CA ILE A 610 16.94 13.26 -5.33
C ILE A 610 16.78 13.26 -6.86
N PRO A 611 16.78 12.09 -7.53
CA PRO A 611 16.79 10.73 -6.98
C PRO A 611 18.18 10.23 -6.56
N THR A 612 18.24 9.15 -5.79
CA THR A 612 19.49 8.55 -5.28
C THR A 612 20.38 7.87 -6.33
N GLY A 613 19.89 7.72 -7.56
CA GLY A 613 20.73 7.30 -8.69
C GLY A 613 21.38 8.46 -9.45
N GLY A 614 21.16 9.71 -9.02
CA GLY A 614 21.67 10.91 -9.68
C GLY A 614 23.11 11.26 -9.26
N GLU A 615 23.77 12.09 -10.09
CA GLU A 615 25.18 12.48 -9.90
C GLU A 615 25.43 13.16 -8.56
N LEU A 616 24.56 14.06 -8.11
CA LEU A 616 24.69 14.70 -6.79
C LEU A 616 24.63 13.69 -5.62
N TYR A 617 23.86 12.61 -5.74
CA TYR A 617 23.84 11.60 -4.67
C TYR A 617 25.13 10.77 -4.66
N ASN A 618 25.73 10.52 -5.83
CA ASN A 618 27.03 9.87 -5.90
C ASN A 618 28.13 10.74 -5.27
N LEU A 619 28.10 12.06 -5.51
CA LEU A 619 29.02 12.99 -4.85
C LEU A 619 28.79 13.07 -3.33
N TYR A 620 27.54 12.96 -2.88
CA TYR A 620 27.24 12.80 -1.46
C TYR A 620 27.87 11.51 -0.89
N LEU A 621 27.72 10.37 -1.58
CA LEU A 621 28.35 9.12 -1.17
C LEU A 621 29.88 9.21 -1.20
N GLU A 622 30.47 9.95 -2.13
CA GLU A 622 31.91 10.18 -2.15
C GLU A 622 32.40 10.96 -0.91
N MET A 623 31.65 12.00 -0.50
CA MET A 623 31.92 12.75 0.73
C MET A 623 31.77 11.88 1.99
N THR A 624 30.87 10.88 1.99
CA THR A 624 30.62 10.05 3.17
C THR A 624 31.46 8.78 3.24
N ASP A 625 31.65 8.08 2.12
CA ASP A 625 32.22 6.74 2.08
C ASP A 625 33.74 6.77 1.86
N ASN A 626 34.25 7.81 1.20
CA ASN A 626 35.68 8.01 0.98
C ASN A 626 36.24 9.05 1.96
N GLU A 627 36.19 10.33 1.58
CA GLU A 627 36.69 11.44 2.41
C GLU A 627 35.97 12.75 2.04
N PRO A 628 35.48 13.53 3.02
CA PRO A 628 34.84 14.80 2.73
C PRO A 628 35.90 15.84 2.39
N THR A 629 36.04 16.19 1.11
CA THR A 629 37.06 17.12 0.61
C THR A 629 36.43 18.35 -0.03
N ALA A 630 37.16 19.48 -0.06
CA ALA A 630 36.71 20.67 -0.74
C ALA A 630 36.61 20.45 -2.27
N GLU A 631 37.46 19.57 -2.82
CA GLU A 631 37.47 19.17 -4.22
C GLU A 631 36.14 18.54 -4.65
N VAL A 632 35.60 17.58 -3.89
CA VAL A 632 34.33 16.93 -4.21
C VAL A 632 33.16 17.90 -4.12
N MET A 633 33.17 18.81 -3.13
CA MET A 633 32.15 19.87 -3.08
C MET A 633 32.30 20.88 -4.23
N ASN A 634 33.53 21.20 -4.66
CA ASN A 634 33.76 22.05 -5.82
C ASN A 634 33.20 21.40 -7.10
N GLU A 635 33.38 20.09 -7.27
CA GLU A 635 32.79 19.33 -8.37
C GLU A 635 31.26 19.40 -8.34
N ALA A 636 30.64 19.19 -7.17
CA ALA A 636 29.19 19.31 -7.02
C ALA A 636 28.70 20.74 -7.34
N MET A 637 29.43 21.76 -6.90
CA MET A 637 29.12 23.15 -7.21
C MET A 637 29.33 23.48 -8.70
N ASP A 638 30.33 22.88 -9.36
CA ASP A 638 30.59 23.03 -10.79
C ASP A 638 29.47 22.42 -11.62
N LEU A 639 28.99 21.24 -11.21
CA LEU A 639 27.87 20.56 -11.84
C LEU A 639 26.61 21.45 -11.89
N ALA A 640 26.34 22.20 -10.83
CA ALA A 640 25.21 23.12 -10.75
C ALA A 640 25.52 24.57 -11.18
N GLY A 641 26.79 24.91 -11.44
CA GLY A 641 27.21 26.27 -11.75
C GLY A 641 27.03 27.27 -10.59
N VAL A 642 27.10 26.81 -9.34
CA VAL A 642 26.93 27.64 -8.14
C VAL A 642 28.26 27.87 -7.41
N LYS A 643 28.27 28.81 -6.46
CA LYS A 643 29.46 29.13 -5.63
C LYS A 643 29.31 28.77 -4.16
N LEU A 644 28.11 28.40 -3.74
CA LEU A 644 27.78 28.04 -2.37
C LEU A 644 27.32 26.58 -2.34
N GLY A 645 27.97 25.78 -1.49
CA GLY A 645 27.67 24.37 -1.33
C GLY A 645 27.54 24.01 0.14
N PHE A 646 26.58 23.13 0.44
CA PHE A 646 26.38 22.61 1.79
C PHE A 646 26.56 21.10 1.80
N PHE A 647 27.22 20.58 2.82
CA PHE A 647 27.26 19.14 3.09
C PHE A 647 26.56 18.88 4.42
N ALA A 648 25.53 18.03 4.42
CA ALA A 648 24.77 17.69 5.62
C ALA A 648 24.94 16.20 5.96
N ILE A 649 25.35 15.91 7.19
CA ILE A 649 25.56 14.55 7.68
C ILE A 649 24.78 14.31 8.97
N ASN A 650 24.04 13.21 9.01
CA ASN A 650 23.34 12.79 10.23
C ASN A 650 24.26 11.96 11.12
N ASN A 651 24.06 12.04 12.43
CA ASN A 651 24.86 11.29 13.41
C ASN A 651 24.73 9.77 13.28
N TYR A 652 23.64 9.27 12.69
CA TYR A 652 23.39 7.85 12.49
C TYR A 652 24.11 7.27 11.27
N TRP A 653 24.71 8.12 10.43
CA TRP A 653 25.50 7.67 9.29
C TRP A 653 26.71 6.88 9.78
N TRP A 654 27.13 5.88 9.01
CA TRP A 654 28.30 5.09 9.37
C TRP A 654 29.53 6.00 9.44
N ASP A 655 30.28 5.90 10.54
CA ASP A 655 31.52 6.68 10.76
C ASP A 655 31.32 8.22 10.76
N SER A 656 30.13 8.67 11.17
CA SER A 656 29.75 10.08 11.19
C SER A 656 30.71 10.96 12.00
N GLU A 657 31.25 10.46 13.12
CA GLU A 657 32.20 11.20 13.95
C GLU A 657 33.48 11.57 13.17
N ARG A 658 34.07 10.61 12.45
CA ARG A 658 35.24 10.87 11.59
C ARG A 658 34.88 11.81 10.44
N ILE A 659 33.77 11.56 9.75
CA ILE A 659 33.32 12.41 8.64
C ILE A 659 33.16 13.86 9.11
N ILE A 660 32.54 14.07 10.28
CA ILE A 660 32.36 15.40 10.87
C ILE A 660 33.71 16.06 11.16
N GLU A 661 34.66 15.34 11.77
CA GLU A 661 35.98 15.89 12.08
C GLU A 661 36.74 16.32 10.82
N HIS A 662 36.75 15.47 9.78
CA HIS A 662 37.41 15.79 8.51
C HIS A 662 36.71 16.95 7.78
N ALA A 663 35.38 16.95 7.71
CA ALA A 663 34.62 18.00 7.03
C ALA A 663 34.83 19.38 7.67
N LYS A 664 34.95 19.48 9.01
CA LYS A 664 35.28 20.73 9.71
C LYS A 664 36.60 21.35 9.24
N ASN A 665 37.57 20.53 8.87
CA ASN A 665 38.88 21.01 8.41
C ASN A 665 38.87 21.49 6.96
N GLN A 666 37.84 21.13 6.19
CA GLN A 666 37.71 21.46 4.76
C GLN A 666 36.67 22.56 4.50
N SER A 667 35.69 22.71 5.39
CA SER A 667 34.63 23.72 5.31
C SER A 667 35.06 25.08 5.84
N ILE A 668 34.45 26.15 5.34
CA ILE A 668 34.68 27.52 5.84
C ILE A 668 33.89 27.83 7.11
N ASP A 669 32.77 27.15 7.34
CA ASP A 669 31.88 27.31 8.49
C ASP A 669 31.07 26.02 8.69
N TRP A 670 30.51 25.82 9.89
CA TRP A 670 29.66 24.69 10.19
C TRP A 670 28.71 24.97 11.35
N PHE A 671 27.58 24.28 11.37
CA PHE A 671 26.63 24.32 12.48
C PHE A 671 25.99 22.96 12.71
N ALA A 672 25.54 22.72 13.95
CA ALA A 672 24.90 21.48 14.36
C ALA A 672 23.48 21.74 14.85
N LEU A 673 22.57 20.81 14.58
CA LEU A 673 21.14 20.91 14.88
C LEU A 673 20.63 19.65 15.59
N GLY A 674 19.58 19.83 16.40
CA GLY A 674 18.97 18.74 17.17
C GLY A 674 19.98 18.01 18.08
N ASP A 675 20.74 18.77 18.88
CA ASP A 675 21.81 18.24 19.75
C ASP A 675 22.87 17.40 19.00
N GLY A 676 23.16 17.80 17.75
CA GLY A 676 24.14 17.12 16.90
C GLY A 676 23.55 15.97 16.08
N ALA A 677 22.23 15.83 16.02
CA ALA A 677 21.55 14.87 15.15
C ALA A 677 21.88 15.09 13.66
N VAL A 678 22.01 16.35 13.23
CA VAL A 678 22.47 16.75 11.90
C VAL A 678 23.56 17.80 12.03
N THR A 679 24.67 17.62 11.32
CA THR A 679 25.73 18.62 11.19
C THR A 679 25.81 19.08 9.75
N VAL A 680 25.85 20.40 9.54
CA VAL A 680 25.91 21.04 8.22
C VAL A 680 27.22 21.80 8.10
N PHE A 681 27.89 21.62 6.97
CA PHE A 681 29.16 22.25 6.60
C PHE A 681 28.95 23.17 5.41
N VAL A 682 29.60 24.34 5.44
CA VAL A 682 29.50 25.37 4.41
C VAL A 682 30.79 25.43 3.59
N PHE A 683 30.64 25.49 2.27
CA PHE A 683 31.72 25.65 1.31
C PHE A 683 31.40 26.83 0.38
N GLU A 684 32.37 27.71 0.15
CA GLU A 684 32.24 28.88 -0.72
C GLU A 684 33.49 29.05 -1.58
N ARG A 685 33.31 29.54 -2.81
CA ARG A 685 34.39 29.81 -3.79
C ARG A 685 34.70 31.29 -4.01
#